data_AF-K3WCH8-F1
#
_entry.id   AF-K3WCH8-F1
#
_cell.length_a   1.000
_cell.length_b   1.000
_cell.length_c   1.000
_cell.angle_alpha   90.00
_cell.angle_beta   90.00
_cell.angle_gamma   90.00
#
_symmetry.space_group_name_H-M   'P 1'
#
loop_
_entity.id
_entity.type
_entity.pdbx_description
1 polymer ?
#
loop_
_entity_poly.entity_id
_entity_poly.type
_entity_poly.pdbx_seq_one_letter_code
_entity_poly.pdbx_strand_id
1 'polypeptide(L)'
;MAELLRANTEVCAMSMETDAVAAAASASLIAEMQGVLAHMPDSISLYKTELEKLLTAFTKSQESEQRLLHRTKEILNEIHTSHEAMLRDQEEENETMVQKKKTKLELDAVRQQIAASHQMEADKQQKLNDLRGNLALLQEELSKLSMPGNNANGDIILNEEQELHITSMKRQRAEYARDVEAKSTTLQDLRRETSNLFALLQEEEAKNAQLEENQAKVSSMIQEKQQLTEKEIRRKNALEKELKVHKQTLEHLQFDAATKEALKKEDEENMRKKELLMRESKQKMEKYLKQYDALFRTTHSLTEAMQAQWQKNVELHKENLHVEQELNAKESQLQTITRDAIKIEKLIEIAKEQLLDIDGKRSECDGEREKVKLELEDLMNGAMEAEKRQSELLKKKLDEMLREREVLNKMLVKANDRTQATFDLMKIKENTLKNLQNEINGLKSQVKRQRGQIQQLVGDREKYEREAAQATQKFMTSLEEAKLQDLQVVSLQQKIVESESRLKQQQNLYEAVRTDRNLYSKQLIESQEEIGDMKRKFKIMNHQIEQLKEEITSKDHALVKEHFDHHKVDKEKEILKNELLRIRKQIQSSEQIILNQELEITKLAKIIQEADEEKQRQMKEYGCVVHDRDTLRQQLIQRNEELHVLYEKIKIQRSTLSKGHHQFQEKQKEILQLQERIHSLTFEKEASNNQLQHEHSLKHELFRLEKELLQEKTKIRALSDELDHPLNVHRWRKLEGSDPKRFEMIRKLQALQKKLIKKYEETTIKDLLILEKEKLYVELKTILARQPGAEVAEQLAVYKETLKAKKNQMKQMEDELKMYKMQVQEYRRDQEQLEKEKQRIQQEWIQVQIVRYNDASQFRNNAEYGYGNNAEYSNPED
;
A
#
# COMPACT_ATOMS: atom_id res chain seq x y z
N MET A 1 15.33 10.53 43.87
CA MET A 1 15.73 9.81 42.64
C MET A 1 16.89 8.86 42.88
N ALA A 2 18.06 9.30 43.38
CA ALA A 2 19.23 8.43 43.60
C ALA A 2 18.94 7.12 44.38
N GLU A 3 18.08 7.15 45.40
CA GLU A 3 17.68 5.94 46.15
C GLU A 3 16.82 4.96 45.34
N LEU A 4 15.99 5.45 44.41
CA LEU A 4 15.23 4.60 43.47
C LEU A 4 16.13 3.97 42.41
N LEU A 5 17.20 4.67 42.01
CA LEU A 5 18.23 4.09 41.14
C LEU A 5 18.99 2.97 41.87
N ARG A 6 19.37 3.16 43.15
CA ARG A 6 19.99 2.10 43.97
C ARG A 6 19.08 0.89 44.12
N ALA A 7 17.82 1.08 44.51
CA ALA A 7 16.86 0.00 44.66
C ALA A 7 16.67 -0.81 43.34
N ASN A 8 16.61 -0.13 42.19
CA ASN A 8 16.54 -0.82 40.89
C ASN A 8 17.84 -1.59 40.55
N THR A 9 19.02 -1.05 40.87
CA THR A 9 20.29 -1.77 40.65
C THR A 9 20.46 -2.96 41.60
N GLU A 10 19.99 -2.86 42.84
CA GLU A 10 20.04 -3.95 43.83
C GLU A 10 19.07 -5.09 43.44
N VAL A 11 17.83 -4.78 43.03
CA VAL A 11 16.89 -5.77 42.50
C VAL A 11 17.41 -6.44 41.22
N CYS A 12 18.06 -5.69 40.33
CA CYS A 12 18.68 -6.25 39.13
C CYS A 12 19.85 -7.19 39.49
N ALA A 13 20.73 -6.80 40.41
CA ALA A 13 21.84 -7.61 40.88
C ALA A 13 21.36 -8.94 41.53
N MET A 14 20.34 -8.88 42.39
CA MET A 14 19.77 -10.09 43.01
C MET A 14 19.23 -11.09 41.97
N SER A 15 18.61 -10.60 40.87
CA SER A 15 18.16 -11.47 39.77
C SER A 15 19.33 -12.12 39.00
N MET A 16 20.44 -11.39 38.84
CA MET A 16 21.64 -11.90 38.17
C MET A 16 22.34 -13.02 38.97
N GLU A 17 22.32 -12.95 40.30
CA GLU A 17 22.87 -14.02 41.15
C GLU A 17 22.01 -15.30 41.09
N THR A 18 20.67 -15.18 41.10
CA THR A 18 19.78 -16.34 40.98
C THR A 18 19.94 -17.08 39.64
N ASP A 19 20.08 -16.35 38.53
CA ASP A 19 20.32 -16.93 37.20
C ASP A 19 21.65 -17.70 37.13
N ALA A 20 22.71 -17.18 37.74
CA ALA A 20 24.02 -17.80 37.75
C ALA A 20 24.02 -19.13 38.53
N VAL A 21 23.32 -19.18 39.66
CA VAL A 21 23.14 -20.40 40.46
C VAL A 21 22.33 -21.46 39.70
N ALA A 22 21.26 -21.06 39.00
CA ALA A 22 20.47 -21.98 38.18
C ALA A 22 21.28 -22.59 37.01
N ALA A 23 22.13 -21.79 36.36
CA ALA A 23 23.02 -22.27 35.30
C ALA A 23 24.10 -23.25 35.81
N ALA A 24 24.62 -23.06 37.03
CA ALA A 24 25.57 -23.98 37.65
C ALA A 24 24.91 -25.30 38.07
N ALA A 25 23.72 -25.25 38.69
CA ALA A 25 22.99 -26.44 39.13
C ALA A 25 22.60 -27.36 37.97
N SER A 26 22.11 -26.77 36.86
CA SER A 26 21.76 -27.51 35.64
C SER A 26 22.98 -28.13 34.94
N ALA A 27 24.14 -27.47 34.96
CA ALA A 27 25.40 -28.06 34.48
C ALA A 27 25.85 -29.27 35.34
N SER A 28 25.69 -29.21 36.67
CA SER A 28 25.96 -30.35 37.57
C SER A 28 25.06 -31.54 37.25
N LEU A 29 23.76 -31.30 37.05
CA LEU A 29 22.78 -32.34 36.71
C LEU A 29 23.14 -33.08 35.40
N ILE A 30 23.61 -32.36 34.37
CA ILE A 30 24.10 -32.97 33.13
C ILE A 30 25.32 -33.86 33.40
N ALA A 31 26.29 -33.40 34.20
CA ALA A 31 27.48 -34.18 34.52
C ALA A 31 27.14 -35.46 35.33
N GLU A 32 26.22 -35.37 36.28
CA GLU A 32 25.71 -36.52 37.04
C GLU A 32 24.98 -37.52 36.14
N MET A 33 24.10 -37.07 35.24
CA MET A 33 23.41 -37.95 34.28
C MET A 33 24.39 -38.63 33.30
N GLN A 34 25.43 -37.94 32.84
CA GLN A 34 26.51 -38.53 32.04
C GLN A 34 27.29 -39.58 32.84
N GLY A 35 27.58 -39.31 34.11
CA GLY A 35 28.21 -40.27 35.04
C GLY A 35 27.38 -41.54 35.22
N VAL A 36 26.06 -41.43 35.38
CA VAL A 36 25.15 -42.59 35.48
C VAL A 36 25.13 -43.39 34.17
N LEU A 37 25.02 -42.74 33.02
CA LEU A 37 25.03 -43.40 31.70
C LEU A 37 26.33 -44.18 31.42
N ALA A 38 27.46 -43.72 31.95
CA ALA A 38 28.74 -44.42 31.84
C ALA A 38 28.82 -45.74 32.63
N HIS A 39 28.04 -45.88 33.71
CA HIS A 39 28.05 -47.05 34.60
C HIS A 39 26.87 -48.02 34.40
N MET A 40 25.98 -47.75 33.44
CA MET A 40 24.82 -48.60 33.11
C MET A 40 25.23 -49.90 32.38
N PRO A 41 24.83 -51.11 32.84
CA PRO A 41 25.15 -52.37 32.18
C PRO A 41 24.49 -52.55 30.80
N ASP A 42 25.19 -53.26 29.89
CA ASP A 42 24.74 -53.50 28.51
C ASP A 42 23.41 -54.25 28.39
N SER A 43 23.02 -55.00 29.43
CA SER A 43 21.72 -55.68 29.53
C SER A 43 20.51 -54.72 29.52
N ILE A 44 20.74 -53.41 29.70
CA ILE A 44 19.71 -52.36 29.69
C ILE A 44 19.98 -51.29 28.62
N SER A 45 20.71 -51.65 27.55
CA SER A 45 21.13 -50.76 26.44
C SER A 45 19.99 -50.01 25.72
N LEU A 46 18.78 -50.58 25.65
CA LEU A 46 17.58 -49.89 25.15
C LEU A 46 17.15 -48.71 26.03
N TYR A 47 17.28 -48.84 27.36
CA TYR A 47 16.95 -47.76 28.30
C TYR A 47 18.06 -46.71 28.36
N LYS A 48 19.33 -47.15 28.22
CA LYS A 48 20.49 -46.27 28.05
C LYS A 48 20.33 -45.35 26.84
N THR A 49 19.93 -45.89 25.69
CA THR A 49 19.75 -45.09 24.45
C THR A 49 18.54 -44.14 24.49
N GLU A 50 17.47 -44.43 25.23
CA GLU A 50 16.40 -43.43 25.47
C GLU A 50 16.84 -42.34 26.47
N LEU A 51 17.60 -42.69 27.51
CA LEU A 51 18.17 -41.71 28.44
C LEU A 51 19.20 -40.79 27.77
N GLU A 52 20.01 -41.31 26.83
CA GLU A 52 20.93 -40.53 26.00
C GLU A 52 20.18 -39.52 25.11
N LYS A 53 19.03 -39.89 24.52
CA LYS A 53 18.16 -38.96 23.78
C LYS A 53 17.57 -37.88 24.69
N LEU A 54 17.04 -38.27 25.85
CA LEU A 54 16.47 -37.33 26.84
C LEU A 54 17.51 -36.32 27.32
N LEU A 55 18.71 -36.79 27.66
CA LEU A 55 19.83 -35.93 28.03
C LEU A 55 20.20 -34.97 26.88
N THR A 56 20.33 -35.48 25.65
CA THR A 56 20.65 -34.66 24.47
C THR A 56 19.58 -33.59 24.19
N ALA A 57 18.30 -33.90 24.45
CA ALA A 57 17.22 -32.93 24.35
C ALA A 57 17.28 -31.88 25.47
N PHE A 58 17.59 -32.29 26.70
CA PHE A 58 17.76 -31.40 27.85
C PHE A 58 18.92 -30.41 27.65
N THR A 59 20.10 -30.89 27.22
CA THR A 59 21.25 -30.02 26.89
C THR A 59 20.88 -28.97 25.84
N LYS A 60 20.20 -29.37 24.75
CA LYS A 60 19.74 -28.43 23.71
C LYS A 60 18.71 -27.41 24.20
N SER A 61 17.85 -27.81 25.15
CA SER A 61 16.92 -26.88 25.80
C SER A 61 17.69 -25.82 26.59
N GLN A 62 18.63 -26.24 27.44
CA GLN A 62 19.47 -25.35 28.25
C GLN A 62 20.34 -24.42 27.39
N GLU A 63 20.92 -24.92 26.28
CA GLU A 63 21.62 -24.09 25.29
C GLU A 63 20.71 -23.03 24.63
N SER A 64 19.42 -23.29 24.49
CA SER A 64 18.46 -22.33 23.92
C SER A 64 18.05 -21.27 24.95
N GLU A 65 17.86 -21.68 26.21
CA GLU A 65 17.55 -20.81 27.35
C GLU A 65 18.71 -19.86 27.66
N GLN A 66 19.96 -20.35 27.69
CA GLN A 66 21.15 -19.51 27.85
C GLN A 66 21.30 -18.46 26.74
N ARG A 67 20.92 -18.80 25.49
CA ARG A 67 20.91 -17.82 24.37
C ARG A 67 19.83 -16.75 24.55
N LEU A 68 18.65 -17.12 25.07
CA LEU A 68 17.61 -16.15 25.41
C LEU A 68 18.04 -15.23 26.56
N LEU A 69 18.64 -15.78 27.62
CA LEU A 69 19.18 -15.02 28.77
C LEU A 69 20.36 -14.12 28.39
N HIS A 70 21.14 -14.47 27.37
CA HIS A 70 22.14 -13.56 26.80
C HIS A 70 21.46 -12.41 26.05
N ARG A 71 20.46 -12.73 25.21
CA ARG A 71 19.75 -11.72 24.40
C ARG A 71 18.94 -10.73 25.24
N THR A 72 18.37 -11.13 26.37
CA THR A 72 17.73 -10.20 27.31
C THR A 72 18.73 -9.28 28.00
N LYS A 73 19.94 -9.76 28.32
CA LYS A 73 21.02 -8.92 28.87
C LYS A 73 21.54 -7.89 27.86
N GLU A 74 21.65 -8.25 26.58
CA GLU A 74 21.94 -7.29 25.51
C GLU A 74 20.87 -6.18 25.43
N ILE A 75 19.59 -6.55 25.37
CA ILE A 75 18.47 -5.60 25.27
C ILE A 75 18.37 -4.70 26.51
N LEU A 76 18.63 -5.22 27.72
CA LEU A 76 18.64 -4.41 28.95
C LEU A 76 19.76 -3.36 28.94
N ASN A 77 20.94 -3.67 28.37
CA ASN A 77 22.04 -2.71 28.22
C ASN A 77 21.72 -1.65 27.15
N GLU A 78 21.06 -2.01 26.05
CA GLU A 78 20.56 -1.07 25.04
C GLU A 78 19.52 -0.10 25.65
N ILE A 79 18.61 -0.60 26.49
CA ILE A 79 17.63 0.23 27.21
C ILE A 79 18.32 1.16 28.22
N HIS A 80 19.30 0.67 29.00
CA HIS A 80 20.01 1.48 29.99
C HIS A 80 20.80 2.63 29.33
N THR A 81 21.53 2.33 28.27
CA THR A 81 22.31 3.35 27.53
C THR A 81 21.42 4.37 26.83
N SER A 82 20.25 3.96 26.30
CA SER A 82 19.25 4.89 25.77
C SER A 82 18.62 5.77 26.86
N HIS A 83 18.46 5.27 28.10
CA HIS A 83 17.91 6.04 29.21
C HIS A 83 18.90 7.07 29.78
N GLU A 84 20.19 6.73 29.85
CA GLU A 84 21.25 7.67 30.24
C GLU A 84 21.40 8.85 29.26
N ALA A 85 21.19 8.63 27.97
CA ALA A 85 21.19 9.71 26.98
C ALA A 85 20.02 10.68 27.23
N MET A 86 18.80 10.13 27.36
CA MET A 86 17.57 10.88 27.60
C MET A 86 17.64 11.77 28.86
N LEU A 87 18.34 11.33 29.91
CA LEU A 87 18.53 12.11 31.14
C LEU A 87 19.44 13.34 30.93
N ARG A 88 20.50 13.23 30.12
CA ARG A 88 21.42 14.36 29.83
C ARG A 88 20.72 15.44 29.01
N ASP A 89 20.00 15.03 27.96
CA ASP A 89 19.20 15.95 27.13
C ASP A 89 18.20 16.75 27.99
N GLN A 90 17.62 16.10 29.01
CA GLN A 90 16.68 16.72 29.95
C GLN A 90 17.37 17.65 30.97
N GLU A 91 18.63 17.42 31.33
CA GLU A 91 19.40 18.35 32.17
C GLU A 91 19.77 19.63 31.38
N GLU A 92 20.23 19.52 30.13
CA GLU A 92 20.54 20.67 29.27
C GLU A 92 19.30 21.55 28.97
N GLU A 93 18.13 20.95 28.73
CA GLU A 93 16.88 21.70 28.52
C GLU A 93 16.46 22.50 29.78
N ASN A 94 16.75 21.99 30.98
CA ASN A 94 16.45 22.70 32.23
C ASN A 94 17.40 23.90 32.44
N GLU A 95 18.70 23.77 32.20
CA GLU A 95 19.64 24.89 32.35
C GLU A 95 19.31 26.06 31.42
N THR A 96 19.03 25.77 30.14
CA THR A 96 18.66 26.80 29.16
C THR A 96 17.35 27.51 29.52
N MET A 97 16.38 26.82 30.12
CA MET A 97 15.13 27.41 30.60
C MET A 97 15.35 28.37 31.79
N VAL A 98 16.30 28.06 32.69
CA VAL A 98 16.70 28.96 33.80
C VAL A 98 17.34 30.24 33.26
N GLN A 99 18.28 30.15 32.32
CA GLN A 99 18.91 31.32 31.68
C GLN A 99 17.88 32.22 30.97
N LYS A 100 16.89 31.61 30.31
CA LYS A 100 15.78 32.30 29.63
C LYS A 100 14.82 33.03 30.57
N LYS A 101 14.69 32.59 31.83
CA LYS A 101 13.95 33.34 32.88
C LYS A 101 14.73 34.55 33.37
N LYS A 102 16.03 34.40 33.64
CA LYS A 102 16.89 35.48 34.17
C LYS A 102 16.96 36.67 33.20
N THR A 103 17.31 36.40 31.94
CA THR A 103 17.42 37.43 30.89
C THR A 103 16.11 38.17 30.62
N LYS A 104 14.96 37.54 30.86
CA LYS A 104 13.64 38.19 30.72
C LYS A 104 13.37 39.22 31.83
N LEU A 105 13.72 38.90 33.08
CA LEU A 105 13.58 39.82 34.22
C LEU A 105 14.47 41.06 34.05
N GLU A 106 15.69 40.86 33.53
CA GLU A 106 16.63 41.94 33.22
C GLU A 106 16.09 42.87 32.12
N LEU A 107 15.45 42.33 31.08
CA LEU A 107 14.80 43.10 30.01
C LEU A 107 13.61 43.94 30.49
N ASP A 108 12.74 43.40 31.35
CA ASP A 108 11.56 44.13 31.81
C ASP A 108 11.91 45.23 32.84
N ALA A 109 13.02 45.07 33.60
CA ALA A 109 13.58 46.14 34.44
C ALA A 109 14.11 47.33 33.60
N VAL A 110 14.90 47.05 32.55
CA VAL A 110 15.42 48.09 31.64
C VAL A 110 14.28 48.87 30.95
N ARG A 111 13.17 48.19 30.61
CA ARG A 111 11.98 48.84 30.04
C ARG A 111 11.31 49.83 30.97
N GLN A 112 11.21 49.53 32.28
CA GLN A 112 10.69 50.51 33.25
C GLN A 112 11.61 51.72 33.38
N GLN A 113 12.93 51.52 33.34
CA GLN A 113 13.91 52.61 33.43
C GLN A 113 13.86 53.53 32.19
N ILE A 114 13.69 52.98 30.99
CA ILE A 114 13.49 53.75 29.75
C ILE A 114 12.18 54.56 29.80
N ALA A 115 11.08 53.96 30.28
CA ALA A 115 9.80 54.67 30.41
C ALA A 115 9.88 55.87 31.38
N ALA A 116 10.56 55.70 32.52
CA ALA A 116 10.81 56.80 33.46
C ALA A 116 11.67 57.93 32.84
N SER A 117 12.67 57.56 32.02
CA SER A 117 13.54 58.53 31.34
C SER A 117 12.77 59.37 30.32
N HIS A 118 11.92 58.76 29.48
CA HIS A 118 11.12 59.51 28.50
C HIS A 118 10.05 60.41 29.16
N GLN A 119 9.50 60.03 30.31
CA GLN A 119 8.60 60.91 31.06
C GLN A 119 9.34 62.17 31.54
N MET A 120 10.56 62.03 32.08
CA MET A 120 11.40 63.18 32.46
C MET A 120 11.88 64.01 31.27
N GLU A 121 12.01 63.40 30.09
CA GLU A 121 12.39 64.08 28.84
C GLU A 121 11.24 64.96 28.31
N ALA A 122 10.02 64.45 28.31
CA ALA A 122 8.81 65.21 27.96
C ALA A 122 8.60 66.42 28.91
N ASP A 123 8.70 66.21 30.22
CA ASP A 123 8.58 67.28 31.24
C ASP A 123 9.64 68.39 31.08
N LYS A 124 10.83 68.04 30.55
CA LYS A 124 11.89 69.00 30.22
C LYS A 124 11.61 69.74 28.92
N GLN A 125 11.18 69.04 27.87
CA GLN A 125 10.87 69.65 26.58
C GLN A 125 9.68 70.62 26.66
N GLN A 126 8.68 70.34 27.51
CA GLN A 126 7.59 71.28 27.78
C GLN A 126 8.12 72.60 28.38
N LYS A 127 8.92 72.52 29.46
CA LYS A 127 9.54 73.69 30.10
C LYS A 127 10.50 74.47 29.17
N LEU A 128 11.17 73.78 28.27
CA LEU A 128 12.06 74.40 27.28
C LEU A 128 11.26 75.19 26.22
N ASN A 129 10.10 74.70 25.82
CA ASN A 129 9.17 75.43 24.95
C ASN A 129 8.56 76.66 25.65
N ASP A 130 8.18 76.54 26.93
CA ASP A 130 7.68 77.67 27.73
C ASP A 130 8.74 78.80 27.84
N LEU A 131 10.01 78.43 28.07
CA LEU A 131 11.13 79.40 28.11
C LEU A 131 11.41 80.03 26.74
N ARG A 132 11.24 79.30 25.64
CA ARG A 132 11.34 79.86 24.27
C ARG A 132 10.23 80.87 23.96
N GLY A 133 9.01 80.63 24.45
CA GLY A 133 7.92 81.60 24.34
C GLY A 133 8.23 82.94 25.02
N ASN A 134 8.79 82.88 26.24
CA ASN A 134 9.14 84.08 27.02
C ASN A 134 10.30 84.88 26.39
N LEU A 135 11.28 84.21 25.78
CA LEU A 135 12.37 84.89 25.06
C LEU A 135 11.89 85.66 23.83
N ALA A 136 10.92 85.12 23.08
CA ALA A 136 10.38 85.80 21.90
C ALA A 136 9.71 87.14 22.24
N LEU A 137 8.97 87.21 23.35
CA LEU A 137 8.31 88.44 23.80
C LEU A 137 9.30 89.55 24.20
N LEU A 138 10.39 89.18 24.89
CA LEU A 138 11.44 90.13 25.30
C LEU A 138 12.28 90.68 24.14
N GLN A 139 12.34 89.99 23.00
CA GLN A 139 13.04 90.50 21.81
C GLN A 139 12.23 91.53 21.01
N GLU A 140 10.90 91.62 21.19
CA GLU A 140 10.08 92.61 20.49
C GLU A 140 10.09 93.99 21.18
N GLU A 141 10.14 94.04 22.52
CA GLU A 141 10.15 95.30 23.29
C GLU A 141 11.45 96.11 23.16
N LEU A 142 12.60 95.46 22.97
CA LEU A 142 13.90 96.13 22.84
C LEU A 142 14.13 96.86 21.50
N SER A 143 13.22 96.74 20.53
CA SER A 143 13.41 97.21 19.15
C SER A 143 12.99 98.67 18.87
N LYS A 144 12.53 99.44 19.87
CA LYS A 144 11.78 100.70 19.66
C LYS A 144 12.43 102.01 20.15
N LEU A 145 13.65 102.02 20.68
CA LEU A 145 14.31 103.26 21.17
C LEU A 145 15.82 103.32 20.89
N SER A 146 16.24 104.14 19.90
CA SER A 146 17.34 105.13 20.01
C SER A 146 17.78 105.64 18.62
N MET A 147 17.86 106.97 18.44
CA MET A 147 18.50 107.71 17.33
C MET A 147 18.86 109.16 17.81
N PRO A 148 19.74 109.95 17.13
CA PRO A 148 20.96 110.44 17.81
C PRO A 148 21.25 111.97 17.77
N GLY A 149 22.35 112.39 18.43
CA GLY A 149 23.04 113.70 18.27
C GLY A 149 23.16 114.55 19.56
N ASN A 150 23.96 115.65 19.64
CA ASN A 150 25.09 116.10 18.81
C ASN A 150 25.91 117.25 19.49
N ASN A 151 27.25 117.30 19.28
CA ASN A 151 28.20 118.46 19.22
C ASN A 151 28.33 119.62 20.27
N ALA A 152 29.61 119.81 20.68
CA ALA A 152 30.44 121.06 20.61
C ALA A 152 30.57 122.09 21.79
N ASN A 153 31.61 122.93 21.70
CA ASN A 153 32.28 123.72 22.77
C ASN A 153 31.91 125.22 22.81
N GLY A 154 32.26 125.89 23.93
CA GLY A 154 32.43 127.35 24.08
C GLY A 154 33.43 127.69 25.22
N ASP A 155 34.00 128.90 25.22
CA ASP A 155 35.14 129.34 26.08
C ASP A 155 34.96 130.82 26.53
N ILE A 156 35.58 131.28 27.64
CA ILE A 156 35.74 132.71 28.06
C ILE A 156 36.55 132.91 29.38
N ILE A 157 37.70 133.61 29.30
CA ILE A 157 38.19 134.80 30.08
C ILE A 157 37.80 134.95 31.58
N LEU A 158 38.68 135.29 32.57
CA LEU A 158 40.15 135.47 32.68
C LEU A 158 40.67 135.54 34.17
N ASN A 159 41.98 135.31 34.35
CA ASN A 159 42.99 135.73 35.37
C ASN A 159 42.81 135.89 36.92
N GLU A 160 43.94 135.57 37.58
CA GLU A 160 44.50 136.01 38.88
C GLU A 160 43.91 135.58 40.24
N GLU A 161 42.78 134.88 40.31
CA GLU A 161 42.50 133.94 41.44
C GLU A 161 43.16 132.55 41.23
N GLN A 162 44.04 132.44 40.24
CA GLN A 162 44.48 131.19 39.63
C GLN A 162 45.28 130.26 40.56
N GLU A 163 45.99 130.76 41.58
CA GLU A 163 46.78 129.92 42.48
C GLU A 163 45.91 129.06 43.43
N LEU A 164 44.81 129.61 43.95
CA LEU A 164 43.87 128.84 44.78
C LEU A 164 43.11 127.81 43.94
N HIS A 165 42.73 128.15 42.71
CA HIS A 165 42.06 127.20 41.83
C HIS A 165 42.98 126.03 41.43
N ILE A 166 44.29 126.26 41.22
CA ILE A 166 45.26 125.19 40.93
C ILE A 166 45.37 124.15 42.08
N THR A 167 45.25 124.55 43.34
CA THR A 167 45.27 123.60 44.47
C THR A 167 43.98 122.79 44.57
N SER A 168 42.81 123.38 44.26
CA SER A 168 41.54 122.66 44.11
C SER A 168 41.60 121.64 42.96
N MET A 169 42.05 122.07 41.77
CA MET A 169 42.13 121.23 40.57
C MET A 169 43.13 120.07 40.73
N LYS A 170 44.22 120.25 41.49
CA LYS A 170 45.13 119.15 41.87
C LYS A 170 44.45 118.10 42.76
N ARG A 171 43.51 118.50 43.63
CA ARG A 171 42.76 117.60 44.51
C ARG A 171 41.75 116.77 43.73
N GLN A 172 40.93 117.43 42.89
CA GLN A 172 39.99 116.77 41.99
C GLN A 172 40.72 115.82 41.02
N ARG A 173 41.88 116.21 40.48
CA ARG A 173 42.69 115.35 39.61
C ARG A 173 43.25 114.12 40.34
N ALA A 174 43.49 114.18 41.65
CA ALA A 174 43.88 113.02 42.46
C ALA A 174 42.68 112.11 42.79
N GLU A 175 41.48 112.68 42.93
CA GLU A 175 40.23 111.92 43.07
C GLU A 175 39.88 111.20 41.76
N TYR A 176 39.92 111.89 40.61
CA TYR A 176 39.74 111.25 39.30
C TYR A 176 40.82 110.21 38.98
N ALA A 177 42.06 110.35 39.47
CA ALA A 177 43.09 109.32 39.33
C ALA A 177 42.70 108.02 40.07
N ARG A 178 42.21 108.14 41.32
CA ARG A 178 41.69 106.99 42.08
C ARG A 178 40.44 106.38 41.46
N ASP A 179 39.56 107.21 40.90
CA ASP A 179 38.37 106.75 40.17
C ASP A 179 38.74 105.95 38.91
N VAL A 180 39.81 106.36 38.22
CA VAL A 180 40.39 105.62 37.08
C VAL A 180 41.08 104.34 37.54
N GLU A 181 41.80 104.33 38.66
CA GLU A 181 42.39 103.10 39.23
C GLU A 181 41.30 102.10 39.67
N ALA A 182 40.25 102.56 40.35
CA ALA A 182 39.10 101.72 40.75
C ALA A 182 38.27 101.22 39.56
N LYS A 183 38.14 102.02 38.49
CA LYS A 183 37.53 101.58 37.23
C LYS A 183 38.45 100.65 36.42
N SER A 184 39.77 100.75 36.59
CA SER A 184 40.75 99.84 35.99
C SER A 184 40.74 98.47 36.67
N THR A 185 40.74 98.41 38.01
CA THR A 185 40.66 97.14 38.76
C THR A 185 39.34 96.43 38.50
N THR A 186 38.19 97.13 38.54
CA THR A 186 36.89 96.53 38.19
C THR A 186 36.81 96.09 36.73
N LEU A 187 37.47 96.77 35.79
CA LEU A 187 37.64 96.26 34.41
C LEU A 187 38.50 95.00 34.34
N GLN A 188 39.52 94.90 35.20
CA GLN A 188 40.40 93.73 35.27
C GLN A 188 39.70 92.52 35.90
N ASP A 189 38.86 92.74 36.91
CA ASP A 189 38.00 91.71 37.49
C ASP A 189 36.92 91.25 36.50
N LEU A 190 36.21 92.17 35.83
CA LEU A 190 35.25 91.83 34.77
C LEU A 190 35.90 91.08 33.59
N ARG A 191 37.16 91.39 33.26
CA ARG A 191 37.95 90.62 32.27
C ARG A 191 38.32 89.22 32.78
N ARG A 192 38.57 89.07 34.08
CA ARG A 192 38.81 87.75 34.69
C ARG A 192 37.53 86.92 34.76
N GLU A 193 36.39 87.54 35.07
CA GLU A 193 35.07 86.90 35.06
C GLU A 193 34.66 86.46 33.65
N THR A 194 34.82 87.32 32.64
CA THR A 194 34.57 86.92 31.25
C THR A 194 35.54 85.85 30.77
N SER A 195 36.80 85.85 31.19
CA SER A 195 37.73 84.74 30.91
C SER A 195 37.30 83.43 31.59
N ASN A 196 36.79 83.48 32.82
CA ASN A 196 36.33 82.30 33.55
C ASN A 196 35.02 81.75 32.95
N LEU A 197 34.09 82.63 32.57
CA LEU A 197 32.85 82.29 31.90
C LEU A 197 33.11 81.69 30.50
N PHE A 198 34.12 82.18 29.78
CA PHE A 198 34.54 81.60 28.50
C PHE A 198 35.14 80.19 28.67
N ALA A 199 35.94 79.97 29.72
CA ALA A 199 36.45 78.63 30.04
C ALA A 199 35.32 77.65 30.41
N LEU A 200 34.35 78.09 31.22
CA LEU A 200 33.15 77.31 31.54
C LEU A 200 32.30 77.01 30.30
N LEU A 201 32.15 77.99 29.39
CA LEU A 201 31.45 77.79 28.12
C LEU A 201 32.12 76.71 27.28
N GLN A 202 33.45 76.75 27.14
CA GLN A 202 34.20 75.71 26.42
C GLN A 202 34.12 74.33 27.10
N GLU A 203 34.04 74.27 28.43
CA GLU A 203 33.87 73.01 29.16
C GLU A 203 32.47 72.40 28.91
N GLU A 204 31.42 73.22 28.93
CA GLU A 204 30.06 72.77 28.61
C GLU A 204 29.86 72.46 27.12
N GLU A 205 30.46 73.23 26.20
CA GLU A 205 30.48 72.91 24.77
C GLU A 205 31.16 71.56 24.50
N ALA A 206 32.29 71.27 25.18
CA ALA A 206 32.97 69.97 25.10
C ALA A 206 32.13 68.82 25.67
N LYS A 207 31.40 69.03 26.77
CA LYS A 207 30.43 68.06 27.30
C LYS A 207 29.27 67.82 26.33
N ASN A 208 28.75 68.88 25.72
CA ASN A 208 27.66 68.78 24.76
C ASN A 208 28.07 67.98 23.52
N ALA A 209 29.27 68.23 22.98
CA ALA A 209 29.83 67.44 21.87
C ALA A 209 30.00 65.95 22.23
N GLN A 210 30.43 65.63 23.45
CA GLN A 210 30.49 64.23 23.92
C GLN A 210 29.09 63.61 24.10
N LEU A 211 28.09 64.38 24.54
CA LEU A 211 26.71 63.92 24.63
C LEU A 211 26.09 63.67 23.26
N GLU A 212 26.34 64.54 22.28
CA GLU A 212 25.92 64.34 20.87
C GLU A 212 26.59 63.11 20.25
N GLU A 213 27.89 62.90 20.46
CA GLU A 213 28.60 61.69 19.99
C GLU A 213 28.03 60.41 20.62
N ASN A 214 27.69 60.45 21.91
CA ASN A 214 27.05 59.33 22.61
C ASN A 214 25.60 59.12 22.16
N GLN A 215 24.85 60.18 21.88
CA GLN A 215 23.49 60.10 21.32
C GLN A 215 23.51 59.48 19.92
N ALA A 216 24.52 59.81 19.09
CA ALA A 216 24.72 59.19 17.78
C ALA A 216 25.07 57.69 17.90
N LYS A 217 25.96 57.31 18.82
CA LYS A 217 26.30 55.90 19.12
C LYS A 217 25.06 55.11 19.56
N VAL A 218 24.28 55.64 20.52
CA VAL A 218 23.04 55.01 20.99
C VAL A 218 22.01 54.90 19.87
N SER A 219 21.85 55.92 19.04
CA SER A 219 20.94 55.89 17.87
C SER A 219 21.33 54.82 16.86
N SER A 220 22.63 54.64 16.60
CA SER A 220 23.17 53.57 15.75
C SER A 220 22.87 52.18 16.33
N MET A 221 23.13 51.97 17.63
CA MET A 221 22.79 50.72 18.32
C MET A 221 21.28 50.43 18.31
N ILE A 222 20.43 51.46 18.44
CA ILE A 222 18.97 51.32 18.33
C ILE A 222 18.58 50.86 16.91
N GLN A 223 19.16 51.45 15.84
CA GLN A 223 18.91 50.99 14.47
C GLN A 223 19.38 49.55 14.24
N GLU A 224 20.55 49.16 14.75
CA GLU A 224 21.03 47.77 14.66
C GLU A 224 20.08 46.78 15.36
N LYS A 225 19.65 47.10 16.60
CA LYS A 225 18.68 46.27 17.33
C LYS A 225 17.31 46.24 16.64
N GLN A 226 16.85 47.35 16.06
CA GLN A 226 15.63 47.38 15.24
C GLN A 226 15.74 46.42 14.04
N GLN A 227 16.82 46.49 13.26
CA GLN A 227 17.06 45.59 12.13
C GLN A 227 17.15 44.11 12.55
N LEU A 228 17.77 43.81 13.70
CA LEU A 228 17.82 42.45 14.25
C LEU A 228 16.43 41.97 14.70
N THR A 229 15.65 42.80 15.37
CA THR A 229 14.26 42.45 15.73
C THR A 229 13.36 42.29 14.52
N GLU A 230 13.52 43.09 13.46
CA GLU A 230 12.82 42.86 12.19
C GLU A 230 13.19 41.53 11.53
N LYS A 231 14.47 41.16 11.52
CA LYS A 231 14.92 39.86 10.99
C LYS A 231 14.29 38.70 11.77
N GLU A 232 14.28 38.76 13.09
CA GLU A 232 13.65 37.73 13.92
C GLU A 232 12.10 37.75 13.86
N ILE A 233 11.45 38.91 13.67
CA ILE A 233 10.00 38.97 13.38
C ILE A 233 9.70 38.35 12.02
N ARG A 234 10.50 38.61 10.98
CA ARG A 234 10.35 37.97 9.65
C ARG A 234 10.56 36.46 9.75
N ARG A 235 11.56 36.00 10.51
CA ARG A 235 11.84 34.58 10.78
C ARG A 235 10.69 33.91 11.55
N LYS A 236 10.19 34.53 12.62
CA LYS A 236 9.01 34.09 13.37
C LYS A 236 7.79 33.97 12.45
N ASN A 237 7.53 34.98 11.61
CA ASN A 237 6.38 34.98 10.70
C ASN A 237 6.52 33.95 9.56
N ALA A 238 7.73 33.51 9.21
CA ALA A 238 7.96 32.37 8.32
C ALA A 238 7.67 31.05 9.04
N LEU A 239 8.26 30.84 10.22
CA LEU A 239 8.05 29.65 11.06
C LEU A 239 6.57 29.49 11.47
N GLU A 240 5.82 30.58 11.71
CA GLU A 240 4.38 30.52 12.00
C GLU A 240 3.54 30.16 10.77
N LYS A 241 3.99 30.48 9.55
CA LYS A 241 3.37 29.99 8.31
C LYS A 241 3.67 28.51 8.09
N GLU A 242 4.92 28.10 8.27
CA GLU A 242 5.34 26.69 8.18
C GLU A 242 4.62 25.83 9.22
N LEU A 243 4.55 26.27 10.48
CA LEU A 243 3.77 25.62 11.54
C LEU A 243 2.28 25.53 11.18
N LYS A 244 1.71 26.55 10.53
CA LYS A 244 0.30 26.52 10.08
C LYS A 244 0.09 25.52 8.95
N VAL A 245 0.99 25.47 7.97
CA VAL A 245 0.97 24.45 6.90
C VAL A 245 1.11 23.06 7.49
N HIS A 246 2.08 22.85 8.41
CA HIS A 246 2.28 21.56 9.07
C HIS A 246 1.06 21.12 9.88
N LYS A 247 0.40 22.02 10.61
CA LYS A 247 -0.88 21.73 11.28
C LYS A 247 -1.97 21.32 10.29
N GLN A 248 -2.14 22.06 9.19
CA GLN A 248 -3.12 21.69 8.16
C GLN A 248 -2.80 20.35 7.49
N THR A 249 -1.53 20.01 7.26
CA THR A 249 -1.15 18.68 6.78
C THR A 249 -1.37 17.58 7.82
N LEU A 250 -1.20 17.88 9.11
CA LEU A 250 -1.41 16.92 10.20
C LEU A 250 -2.90 16.66 10.43
N GLU A 251 -3.74 17.71 10.38
CA GLU A 251 -5.21 17.62 10.38
C GLU A 251 -5.71 16.79 9.18
N HIS A 252 -5.18 17.02 7.98
CA HIS A 252 -5.51 16.23 6.79
C HIS A 252 -5.02 14.78 6.90
N LEU A 253 -3.82 14.53 7.43
CA LEU A 253 -3.31 13.17 7.67
C LEU A 253 -4.10 12.42 8.76
N GLN A 254 -4.62 13.12 9.78
CA GLN A 254 -5.53 12.54 10.77
C GLN A 254 -6.89 12.19 10.15
N PHE A 255 -7.43 13.03 9.27
CA PHE A 255 -8.66 12.71 8.52
C PHE A 255 -8.46 11.53 7.56
N ASP A 256 -7.33 11.48 6.86
CA ASP A 256 -6.92 10.36 6.00
C ASP A 256 -6.69 9.07 6.80
N ALA A 257 -6.15 9.17 8.01
CA ALA A 257 -6.00 8.02 8.90
C ALA A 257 -7.36 7.50 9.39
N ALA A 258 -8.25 8.39 9.84
CA ALA A 258 -9.60 8.03 10.31
C ALA A 258 -10.46 7.40 9.18
N THR A 259 -10.38 7.93 7.97
CA THR A 259 -11.09 7.36 6.80
C THR A 259 -10.49 6.02 6.35
N LYS A 260 -9.16 5.85 6.41
CA LYS A 260 -8.50 4.54 6.20
C LYS A 260 -8.83 3.53 7.30
N GLU A 261 -9.01 3.95 8.54
CA GLU A 261 -9.41 3.07 9.64
C GLU A 261 -10.89 2.64 9.53
N ALA A 262 -11.77 3.53 9.05
CA ALA A 262 -13.15 3.19 8.72
C ALA A 262 -13.20 2.15 7.57
N LEU A 263 -12.47 2.40 6.47
CA LEU A 263 -12.32 1.44 5.37
C LEU A 263 -11.75 0.11 5.84
N LYS A 264 -10.73 0.11 6.70
CA LYS A 264 -10.16 -1.12 7.29
C LYS A 264 -11.20 -1.94 8.05
N LYS A 265 -12.11 -1.29 8.80
CA LYS A 265 -13.20 -1.97 9.52
C LYS A 265 -14.24 -2.56 8.57
N GLU A 266 -14.57 -1.85 7.49
CA GLU A 266 -15.44 -2.38 6.43
C GLU A 266 -14.81 -3.57 5.69
N ASP A 267 -13.51 -3.49 5.37
CA ASP A 267 -12.76 -4.59 4.76
C ASP A 267 -12.60 -5.78 5.70
N GLU A 268 -12.41 -5.58 7.01
CA GLU A 268 -12.41 -6.65 8.01
C GLU A 268 -13.77 -7.35 8.10
N GLU A 269 -14.88 -6.62 8.06
CA GLU A 269 -16.21 -7.22 7.95
C GLU A 269 -16.39 -7.98 6.64
N ASN A 270 -15.97 -7.42 5.51
CA ASN A 270 -16.08 -8.03 4.20
C ASN A 270 -15.20 -9.28 4.06
N MET A 271 -14.03 -9.30 4.73
CA MET A 271 -13.21 -10.49 4.90
C MET A 271 -13.91 -11.55 5.75
N ARG A 272 -14.46 -11.20 6.92
CA ARG A 272 -15.23 -12.15 7.76
C ARG A 272 -16.42 -12.76 7.00
N LYS A 273 -17.15 -11.95 6.20
CA LYS A 273 -18.25 -12.42 5.33
C LYS A 273 -17.73 -13.40 4.25
N LYS A 274 -16.59 -13.11 3.61
CA LYS A 274 -15.94 -14.00 2.63
C LYS A 274 -15.38 -15.28 3.27
N GLU A 275 -14.80 -15.20 4.45
CA GLU A 275 -14.29 -16.35 5.22
C GLU A 275 -15.43 -17.30 5.62
N LEU A 276 -16.58 -16.77 6.05
CA LEU A 276 -17.77 -17.56 6.34
C LEU A 276 -18.26 -18.32 5.09
N LEU A 277 -18.39 -17.63 3.96
CA LEU A 277 -18.77 -18.24 2.68
C LEU A 277 -17.73 -19.28 2.19
N MET A 278 -16.44 -19.04 2.39
CA MET A 278 -15.38 -19.99 2.06
C MET A 278 -15.42 -21.21 3.00
N ARG A 279 -15.72 -21.02 4.29
CA ARG A 279 -15.91 -22.10 5.26
C ARG A 279 -17.13 -22.97 4.92
N GLU A 280 -18.24 -22.37 4.52
CA GLU A 280 -19.40 -23.10 3.98
C GLU A 280 -19.07 -23.85 2.70
N SER A 281 -18.34 -23.22 1.77
CA SER A 281 -17.91 -23.83 0.52
C SER A 281 -17.00 -25.04 0.80
N LYS A 282 -16.04 -24.90 1.72
CA LYS A 282 -15.18 -25.99 2.18
C LYS A 282 -15.97 -27.12 2.84
N GLN A 283 -17.00 -26.83 3.65
CA GLN A 283 -17.90 -27.87 4.20
C GLN A 283 -18.73 -28.57 3.13
N LYS A 284 -19.16 -27.87 2.07
CA LYS A 284 -19.85 -28.46 0.91
C LYS A 284 -18.88 -29.36 0.13
N MET A 285 -17.66 -28.90 -0.13
CA MET A 285 -16.60 -29.67 -0.78
C MET A 285 -16.19 -30.91 0.04
N GLU A 286 -16.09 -30.81 1.36
CA GLU A 286 -15.78 -31.94 2.24
C GLU A 286 -16.89 -33.00 2.25
N LYS A 287 -18.17 -32.58 2.12
CA LYS A 287 -19.29 -33.51 1.92
C LYS A 287 -19.19 -34.21 0.56
N TYR A 288 -18.86 -33.49 -0.52
CA TYR A 288 -18.65 -34.09 -1.84
C TYR A 288 -17.45 -35.02 -1.88
N LEU A 289 -16.34 -34.69 -1.20
CA LEU A 289 -15.19 -35.58 -1.06
C LEU A 289 -15.56 -36.86 -0.30
N LYS A 290 -16.31 -36.78 0.80
CA LYS A 290 -16.80 -37.96 1.53
C LYS A 290 -17.77 -38.82 0.70
N GLN A 291 -18.58 -38.21 -0.15
CA GLN A 291 -19.42 -38.93 -1.12
C GLN A 291 -18.59 -39.57 -2.24
N TYR A 292 -17.55 -38.89 -2.73
CA TYR A 292 -16.62 -39.41 -3.73
C TYR A 292 -15.80 -40.58 -3.16
N ASP A 293 -15.26 -40.47 -1.94
CA ASP A 293 -14.55 -41.55 -1.24
C ASP A 293 -15.45 -42.78 -1.03
N ALA A 294 -16.73 -42.57 -0.69
CA ALA A 294 -17.69 -43.65 -0.56
C ALA A 294 -17.94 -44.34 -1.93
N LEU A 295 -18.19 -43.56 -2.98
CA LEU A 295 -18.38 -44.06 -4.35
C LEU A 295 -17.12 -44.77 -4.88
N PHE A 296 -15.93 -44.22 -4.60
CA PHE A 296 -14.65 -44.80 -4.97
C PHE A 296 -14.44 -46.14 -4.25
N ARG A 297 -14.71 -46.23 -2.95
CA ARG A 297 -14.66 -47.51 -2.20
C ARG A 297 -15.66 -48.54 -2.75
N THR A 298 -16.89 -48.16 -3.07
CA THR A 298 -17.84 -49.09 -3.70
C THR A 298 -17.40 -49.51 -5.10
N THR A 299 -16.82 -48.60 -5.89
CA THR A 299 -16.32 -48.90 -7.24
C THR A 299 -15.09 -49.81 -7.17
N HIS A 300 -14.18 -49.58 -6.22
CA HIS A 300 -13.02 -50.43 -5.99
C HIS A 300 -13.45 -51.83 -5.54
N SER A 301 -14.34 -51.94 -4.56
CA SER A 301 -14.87 -53.23 -4.09
C SER A 301 -15.64 -53.99 -5.18
N LEU A 302 -16.39 -53.30 -6.05
CA LEU A 302 -16.99 -53.91 -7.24
C LEU A 302 -15.95 -54.35 -8.27
N THR A 303 -14.84 -53.64 -8.40
CA THR A 303 -13.72 -54.01 -9.29
C THR A 303 -12.96 -55.22 -8.74
N GLU A 304 -12.67 -55.26 -7.44
CA GLU A 304 -12.08 -56.42 -6.74
C GLU A 304 -12.99 -57.65 -6.87
N ALA A 305 -14.31 -57.50 -6.66
CA ALA A 305 -15.28 -58.57 -6.84
C ALA A 305 -15.33 -59.06 -8.30
N MET A 306 -15.31 -58.15 -9.28
CA MET A 306 -15.26 -58.52 -10.71
C MET A 306 -13.94 -59.22 -11.05
N GLN A 307 -12.81 -58.79 -10.49
CA GLN A 307 -11.50 -59.40 -10.71
C GLN A 307 -11.40 -60.79 -10.06
N ALA A 308 -12.00 -60.99 -8.89
CA ALA A 308 -12.13 -62.31 -8.25
C ALA A 308 -13.04 -63.26 -9.06
N GLN A 309 -14.16 -62.77 -9.61
CA GLN A 309 -14.99 -63.57 -10.52
C GLN A 309 -14.27 -63.86 -11.84
N TRP A 310 -13.44 -62.95 -12.35
CA TRP A 310 -12.61 -63.20 -13.53
C TRP A 310 -11.54 -64.26 -13.25
N GLN A 311 -10.82 -64.18 -12.13
CA GLN A 311 -9.86 -65.20 -11.68
C GLN A 311 -10.54 -66.58 -11.56
N LYS A 312 -11.71 -66.63 -10.91
CA LYS A 312 -12.50 -67.87 -10.78
C LYS A 312 -12.94 -68.43 -12.14
N ASN A 313 -13.29 -67.58 -13.11
CA ASN A 313 -13.59 -68.05 -14.48
C ASN A 313 -12.33 -68.59 -15.19
N VAL A 314 -11.16 -67.99 -14.97
CA VAL A 314 -9.88 -68.51 -15.50
C VAL A 314 -9.49 -69.84 -14.85
N GLU A 315 -9.77 -70.03 -13.56
CA GLU A 315 -9.60 -71.30 -12.85
C GLU A 315 -10.55 -72.38 -13.38
N LEU A 316 -11.86 -72.09 -13.43
CA LEU A 316 -12.86 -72.98 -14.02
C LEU A 316 -12.55 -73.31 -15.50
N HIS A 317 -11.98 -72.39 -16.27
CA HIS A 317 -11.58 -72.67 -17.65
C HIS A 317 -10.37 -73.61 -17.73
N LYS A 318 -9.40 -73.50 -16.81
CA LYS A 318 -8.29 -74.48 -16.68
C LYS A 318 -8.79 -75.85 -16.24
N GLU A 319 -9.74 -75.91 -15.31
CA GLU A 319 -10.37 -77.16 -14.87
C GLU A 319 -11.13 -77.82 -16.03
N ASN A 320 -11.94 -77.06 -16.78
CA ASN A 320 -12.61 -77.58 -17.98
C ASN A 320 -11.60 -78.09 -19.03
N LEU A 321 -10.53 -77.33 -19.32
CA LEU A 321 -9.49 -77.77 -20.26
C LEU A 321 -8.76 -79.03 -19.77
N HIS A 322 -8.57 -79.19 -18.46
CA HIS A 322 -7.99 -80.40 -17.88
C HIS A 322 -8.94 -81.59 -18.02
N VAL A 323 -10.23 -81.41 -17.72
CA VAL A 323 -11.27 -82.44 -17.91
C VAL A 323 -11.44 -82.80 -19.39
N GLU A 324 -11.33 -81.85 -20.32
CA GLU A 324 -11.29 -82.12 -21.77
C GLU A 324 -10.06 -82.96 -22.13
N GLN A 325 -8.88 -82.68 -21.57
CA GLN A 325 -7.68 -83.49 -21.80
C GLN A 325 -7.81 -84.91 -21.23
N GLU A 326 -8.39 -85.07 -20.04
CA GLU A 326 -8.71 -86.38 -19.47
C GLU A 326 -9.75 -87.12 -20.31
N LEU A 327 -10.79 -86.45 -20.80
CA LEU A 327 -11.81 -87.02 -21.67
C LEU A 327 -11.20 -87.50 -22.99
N ASN A 328 -10.39 -86.67 -23.66
CA ASN A 328 -9.67 -87.04 -24.88
C ASN A 328 -8.71 -88.23 -24.63
N ALA A 329 -8.04 -88.28 -23.48
CA ALA A 329 -7.21 -89.42 -23.10
C ALA A 329 -8.04 -90.69 -22.86
N LYS A 330 -9.25 -90.58 -22.28
CA LYS A 330 -10.19 -91.68 -22.09
C LYS A 330 -10.81 -92.16 -23.39
N GLU A 331 -11.16 -91.26 -24.30
CA GLU A 331 -11.60 -91.61 -25.66
C GLU A 331 -10.49 -92.33 -26.44
N SER A 332 -9.25 -91.84 -26.37
CA SER A 332 -8.09 -92.53 -26.96
C SER A 332 -7.89 -93.93 -26.38
N GLN A 333 -8.02 -94.09 -25.05
CA GLN A 333 -8.01 -95.40 -24.37
C GLN A 333 -9.15 -96.30 -24.85
N LEU A 334 -10.38 -95.79 -24.97
CA LEU A 334 -11.54 -96.52 -25.50
C LEU A 334 -11.35 -96.90 -26.99
N GLN A 335 -10.71 -96.07 -27.79
CA GLN A 335 -10.37 -96.40 -29.18
C GLN A 335 -9.28 -97.49 -29.28
N THR A 336 -8.29 -97.52 -28.38
CA THR A 336 -7.38 -98.67 -28.27
C THR A 336 -8.12 -99.93 -27.83
N ILE A 337 -8.96 -99.85 -26.80
CA ILE A 337 -9.71 -101.01 -26.28
C ILE A 337 -10.67 -101.57 -27.34
N THR A 338 -11.35 -100.73 -28.13
CA THR A 338 -12.19 -101.19 -29.25
C THR A 338 -11.37 -101.74 -30.41
N ARG A 339 -10.23 -101.13 -30.77
CA ARG A 339 -9.31 -101.70 -31.77
C ARG A 339 -8.75 -103.06 -31.32
N ASP A 340 -8.50 -103.25 -30.04
CA ASP A 340 -8.01 -104.52 -29.48
C ASP A 340 -9.14 -105.54 -29.28
N ALA A 341 -10.37 -105.11 -28.96
CA ALA A 341 -11.56 -105.96 -29.00
C ALA A 341 -11.80 -106.52 -30.42
N ILE A 342 -11.68 -105.70 -31.47
CA ILE A 342 -11.81 -106.14 -32.86
C ILE A 342 -10.68 -107.14 -33.24
N LYS A 343 -9.47 -107.00 -32.68
CA LYS A 343 -8.40 -108.01 -32.83
C LYS A 343 -8.77 -109.31 -32.10
N ILE A 344 -9.32 -109.21 -30.89
CA ILE A 344 -9.74 -110.37 -30.09
C ILE A 344 -10.90 -111.10 -30.75
N GLU A 345 -11.89 -110.40 -31.32
CA GLU A 345 -12.96 -111.01 -32.12
C GLU A 345 -12.39 -111.78 -33.31
N LYS A 346 -11.45 -111.20 -34.07
CA LYS A 346 -10.76 -111.89 -35.17
C LYS A 346 -9.91 -113.08 -34.71
N LEU A 347 -9.28 -112.99 -33.54
CA LEU A 347 -8.57 -114.13 -32.94
C LEU A 347 -9.53 -115.23 -32.46
N ILE A 348 -10.72 -114.87 -31.98
CA ILE A 348 -11.81 -115.81 -31.65
C ILE A 348 -12.40 -116.44 -32.91
N GLU A 349 -12.47 -115.69 -34.01
CA GLU A 349 -12.92 -116.17 -35.33
C GLU A 349 -11.92 -117.18 -35.91
N ILE A 350 -10.62 -116.84 -35.93
CA ILE A 350 -9.53 -117.75 -36.29
C ILE A 350 -9.49 -118.98 -35.34
N ALA A 351 -9.74 -118.80 -34.04
CA ALA A 351 -9.81 -119.92 -33.09
C ALA A 351 -11.04 -120.81 -33.32
N LYS A 352 -12.16 -120.28 -33.83
CA LYS A 352 -13.32 -121.08 -34.25
C LYS A 352 -13.03 -121.85 -35.54
N GLU A 353 -12.34 -121.25 -36.51
CA GLU A 353 -11.86 -121.96 -37.70
C GLU A 353 -10.90 -123.10 -37.32
N GLN A 354 -9.96 -122.83 -36.41
CA GLN A 354 -9.04 -123.85 -35.90
C GLN A 354 -9.76 -124.94 -35.07
N LEU A 355 -10.80 -124.60 -34.31
CA LEU A 355 -11.63 -125.60 -33.62
C LEU A 355 -12.43 -126.47 -34.61
N LEU A 356 -12.97 -125.89 -35.69
CA LEU A 356 -13.63 -126.65 -36.75
C LEU A 356 -12.65 -127.58 -37.49
N ASP A 357 -11.44 -127.12 -37.77
CA ASP A 357 -10.36 -127.92 -38.38
C ASP A 357 -9.84 -129.02 -37.44
N ILE A 358 -9.82 -128.79 -36.12
CA ILE A 358 -9.51 -129.80 -35.09
C ILE A 358 -10.65 -130.80 -34.92
N ASP A 359 -11.92 -130.38 -34.87
CA ASP A 359 -13.06 -131.31 -34.80
C ASP A 359 -13.22 -132.11 -36.11
N GLY A 360 -12.83 -131.56 -37.26
CA GLY A 360 -12.68 -132.31 -38.51
C GLY A 360 -11.66 -133.43 -38.40
N LYS A 361 -10.42 -133.12 -38.00
CA LYS A 361 -9.34 -134.10 -37.77
C LYS A 361 -9.69 -135.11 -36.67
N ARG A 362 -10.46 -134.68 -35.67
CA ARG A 362 -11.01 -135.56 -34.64
C ARG A 362 -12.05 -136.51 -35.21
N SER A 363 -12.93 -136.06 -36.11
CA SER A 363 -13.88 -136.94 -36.81
C SER A 363 -13.18 -137.97 -37.71
N GLU A 364 -12.03 -137.62 -38.28
CA GLU A 364 -11.18 -138.56 -39.02
C GLU A 364 -10.56 -139.60 -38.05
N CYS A 365 -9.92 -139.17 -36.97
CA CYS A 365 -9.33 -140.05 -35.95
C CYS A 365 -10.37 -140.93 -35.21
N ASP A 366 -11.57 -140.40 -34.92
CA ASP A 366 -12.68 -141.18 -34.35
C ASP A 366 -13.14 -142.25 -35.36
N GLY A 367 -13.17 -141.93 -36.66
CA GLY A 367 -13.46 -142.88 -37.75
C GLY A 367 -12.39 -143.95 -38.00
N GLU A 368 -11.12 -143.64 -37.72
CA GLU A 368 -10.05 -144.65 -37.70
C GLU A 368 -10.10 -145.53 -36.45
N ARG A 369 -10.40 -144.96 -35.27
CA ARG A 369 -10.56 -145.73 -34.04
C ARG A 369 -11.74 -146.70 -34.12
N GLU A 370 -12.83 -146.35 -34.80
CA GLU A 370 -13.99 -147.25 -34.95
C GLU A 370 -13.66 -148.45 -35.88
N LYS A 371 -12.80 -148.27 -36.90
CA LYS A 371 -12.28 -149.38 -37.73
C LYS A 371 -11.38 -150.31 -36.91
N VAL A 372 -10.42 -149.75 -36.17
CA VAL A 372 -9.49 -150.52 -35.33
C VAL A 372 -10.22 -151.24 -34.18
N LYS A 373 -11.41 -150.76 -33.78
CA LYS A 373 -12.32 -151.46 -32.86
C LYS A 373 -12.91 -152.74 -33.50
N LEU A 374 -13.51 -152.61 -34.69
CA LEU A 374 -14.13 -153.73 -35.40
C LEU A 374 -13.11 -154.81 -35.76
N GLU A 375 -11.88 -154.42 -36.12
CA GLU A 375 -10.76 -155.34 -36.39
C GLU A 375 -10.20 -156.03 -35.11
N LEU A 376 -10.62 -155.59 -33.91
CA LEU A 376 -10.24 -156.19 -32.62
C LEU A 376 -11.34 -157.07 -31.98
N GLU A 377 -12.62 -156.81 -32.28
CA GLU A 377 -13.73 -157.61 -31.73
C GLU A 377 -13.90 -158.96 -32.47
N ASP A 378 -13.67 -159.01 -33.79
CA ASP A 378 -13.79 -160.24 -34.61
C ASP A 378 -12.62 -161.24 -34.44
N LEU A 379 -11.52 -160.86 -33.76
CA LEU A 379 -10.34 -161.72 -33.56
C LEU A 379 -10.12 -162.15 -32.10
N MET A 380 -11.02 -161.78 -31.18
CA MET A 380 -10.89 -162.08 -29.74
C MET A 380 -12.05 -162.92 -29.15
N ASN A 381 -12.93 -163.49 -29.98
CA ASN A 381 -14.01 -164.41 -29.55
C ASN A 381 -14.08 -165.70 -30.40
N GLY A 382 -12.96 -166.45 -30.50
CA GLY A 382 -12.84 -167.56 -31.45
C GLY A 382 -12.25 -168.90 -30.97
N ALA A 383 -11.56 -168.99 -29.82
CA ALA A 383 -11.05 -170.28 -29.29
C ALA A 383 -10.58 -170.20 -27.83
N MET A 384 -11.48 -170.39 -26.85
CA MET A 384 -11.09 -170.80 -25.49
C MET A 384 -11.97 -171.94 -24.94
N GLU A 385 -12.15 -173.00 -25.72
CA GLU A 385 -12.74 -174.27 -25.25
C GLU A 385 -11.66 -175.33 -24.97
N ALA A 386 -10.83 -175.10 -23.94
CA ALA A 386 -9.87 -176.10 -23.46
C ALA A 386 -9.53 -175.96 -21.96
N GLU A 387 -10.51 -175.59 -21.13
CA GLU A 387 -10.32 -175.69 -19.67
C GLU A 387 -10.27 -177.17 -19.24
N LYS A 388 -9.07 -177.66 -18.90
CA LYS A 388 -8.77 -178.56 -17.75
C LYS A 388 -7.33 -179.07 -17.77
N ARG A 389 -6.73 -179.14 -16.57
CA ARG A 389 -5.35 -179.60 -16.24
C ARG A 389 -4.27 -178.58 -16.65
N GLN A 390 -3.39 -178.10 -15.76
CA GLN A 390 -3.14 -178.44 -14.35
C GLN A 390 -2.73 -177.18 -13.57
N SER A 391 -3.57 -176.73 -12.63
CA SER A 391 -3.17 -175.78 -11.57
C SER A 391 -3.96 -176.00 -10.27
N GLU A 392 -4.12 -177.25 -9.84
CA GLU A 392 -4.46 -177.55 -8.44
C GLU A 392 -4.20 -179.03 -8.12
N LEU A 393 -3.16 -179.29 -7.31
CA LEU A 393 -3.24 -180.03 -6.03
C LEU A 393 -1.84 -180.33 -5.46
N LEU A 394 -1.63 -179.81 -4.25
CA LEU A 394 -0.72 -180.33 -3.22
C LEU A 394 0.80 -180.37 -3.47
N LYS A 395 1.49 -179.44 -2.79
CA LYS A 395 2.72 -179.81 -2.05
C LYS A 395 2.40 -180.87 -0.99
N LYS A 396 2.39 -182.15 -1.36
CA LYS A 396 2.44 -183.31 -0.44
C LYS A 396 3.33 -184.43 -0.99
N LYS A 397 4.65 -184.22 -0.93
CA LYS A 397 5.69 -185.26 -0.80
C LYS A 397 7.08 -184.63 -0.67
N LEU A 398 7.38 -184.17 0.54
CA LEU A 398 8.71 -184.26 1.11
C LEU A 398 8.53 -184.93 2.48
N ASP A 399 9.39 -185.91 2.75
CA ASP A 399 9.60 -186.63 4.02
C ASP A 399 8.37 -187.15 4.79
N GLU A 400 8.15 -188.46 4.67
CA GLU A 400 7.82 -189.26 5.86
C GLU A 400 8.44 -190.67 5.76
N MET A 401 9.02 -191.12 6.88
CA MET A 401 9.47 -192.49 7.18
C MET A 401 10.51 -193.18 6.29
N LEU A 402 11.79 -192.96 6.64
CA LEU A 402 12.78 -194.03 6.64
C LEU A 402 13.06 -194.49 8.09
N ARG A 403 12.33 -195.53 8.55
CA ARG A 403 12.83 -196.68 9.35
C ARG A 403 11.73 -197.37 10.18
N GLU A 404 11.49 -198.63 9.82
CA GLU A 404 11.85 -199.79 10.65
C GLU A 404 12.45 -200.86 9.69
N ARG A 405 13.22 -201.86 10.10
CA ARG A 405 14.31 -201.95 11.09
C ARG A 405 15.10 -203.24 10.76
N GLU A 406 16.43 -203.19 10.77
CA GLU A 406 17.39 -204.33 10.68
C GLU A 406 17.33 -205.28 9.45
N VAL A 407 18.51 -205.67 8.94
CA VAL A 407 19.00 -207.07 8.90
C VAL A 407 20.22 -207.24 7.95
N LEU A 408 21.22 -207.99 8.43
CA LEU A 408 22.35 -208.65 7.74
C LEU A 408 23.55 -207.87 7.15
N ASN A 409 24.73 -208.44 7.45
CA ASN A 409 26.07 -208.21 6.89
C ASN A 409 26.93 -209.46 7.21
N LYS A 410 27.59 -210.09 6.22
CA LYS A 410 28.94 -210.75 6.28
C LYS A 410 29.23 -211.77 5.14
N MET A 411 30.52 -212.10 5.00
CA MET A 411 31.16 -213.30 4.36
C MET A 411 31.49 -213.25 2.85
N LEU A 412 32.60 -213.81 2.33
CA LEU A 412 33.93 -214.17 2.90
C LEU A 412 35.01 -214.34 1.77
N VAL A 413 36.27 -214.64 2.13
CA VAL A 413 37.54 -214.60 1.34
C VAL A 413 37.99 -215.97 0.77
N LYS A 414 38.69 -215.99 -0.39
CA LYS A 414 39.83 -216.88 -0.85
C LYS A 414 39.86 -216.99 -2.40
N ALA A 415 40.92 -217.39 -3.13
CA ALA A 415 42.39 -217.55 -3.00
C ALA A 415 42.96 -217.52 -4.46
N ASN A 416 44.18 -217.15 -4.85
CA ASN A 416 45.57 -217.23 -4.33
C ASN A 416 46.38 -218.50 -4.72
N ASP A 417 47.69 -218.31 -4.91
CA ASP A 417 48.78 -219.29 -5.08
C ASP A 417 48.92 -220.07 -6.41
N ARG A 418 49.73 -219.50 -7.33
CA ARG A 418 50.76 -220.24 -8.10
C ARG A 418 51.99 -219.38 -8.44
N THR A 419 52.37 -218.57 -7.47
CA THR A 419 53.64 -217.86 -7.34
C THR A 419 54.83 -218.83 -7.34
N GLN A 420 55.88 -218.53 -8.13
CA GLN A 420 57.26 -218.37 -7.63
C GLN A 420 58.24 -217.91 -8.73
N ALA A 421 58.08 -218.42 -9.96
CA ALA A 421 59.06 -218.24 -11.05
C ALA A 421 59.23 -216.80 -11.57
N THR A 422 58.39 -215.85 -11.13
CA THR A 422 58.40 -214.44 -11.55
C THR A 422 59.28 -213.53 -10.67
N PHE A 423 59.82 -214.03 -9.56
CA PHE A 423 60.45 -213.21 -8.52
C PHE A 423 61.73 -212.49 -8.99
N ASP A 424 62.66 -213.21 -9.63
CA ASP A 424 64.00 -212.67 -9.92
C ASP A 424 64.02 -211.61 -11.03
N LEU A 425 63.06 -211.66 -11.97
CA LEU A 425 62.93 -210.67 -13.04
C LEU A 425 62.49 -209.28 -12.51
N MET A 426 61.74 -209.26 -11.40
CA MET A 426 61.16 -208.04 -10.83
C MET A 426 62.24 -207.09 -10.27
N LYS A 427 63.29 -207.66 -9.67
CA LYS A 427 64.33 -206.94 -8.92
C LYS A 427 65.20 -206.02 -9.79
N ILE A 428 65.39 -206.35 -11.07
CA ILE A 428 66.17 -205.53 -12.01
C ILE A 428 65.38 -204.28 -12.43
N LYS A 429 64.06 -204.43 -12.65
CA LYS A 429 63.19 -203.31 -13.06
C LYS A 429 63.05 -202.24 -11.97
N GLU A 430 63.07 -202.65 -10.70
CA GLU A 430 62.91 -201.73 -9.55
C GLU A 430 64.02 -200.66 -9.48
N ASN A 431 65.28 -201.02 -9.75
CA ASN A 431 66.37 -200.04 -9.80
C ASN A 431 66.24 -199.05 -10.96
N THR A 432 65.79 -199.50 -12.14
CA THR A 432 65.55 -198.59 -13.28
C THR A 432 64.44 -197.57 -13.01
N LEU A 433 63.42 -197.94 -12.23
CA LEU A 433 62.34 -197.02 -11.82
C LEU A 433 62.83 -195.92 -10.88
N LYS A 434 63.74 -196.23 -9.93
CA LYS A 434 64.27 -195.24 -8.97
C LYS A 434 65.04 -194.11 -9.65
N ASN A 435 65.82 -194.39 -10.70
CA ASN A 435 66.57 -193.36 -11.41
C ASN A 435 65.64 -192.41 -12.18
N LEU A 436 64.69 -192.93 -12.94
CA LEU A 436 63.69 -192.11 -13.66
C LEU A 436 62.84 -191.27 -12.70
N GLN A 437 62.49 -191.79 -11.53
CA GLN A 437 61.74 -191.07 -10.51
C GLN A 437 62.51 -189.82 -10.00
N ASN A 438 63.84 -189.90 -9.90
CA ASN A 438 64.68 -188.77 -9.47
C ASN A 438 64.75 -187.66 -10.53
N GLU A 439 64.90 -188.02 -11.82
CA GLU A 439 64.88 -187.04 -12.93
C GLU A 439 63.53 -186.30 -13.01
N ILE A 440 62.42 -187.04 -12.88
CA ILE A 440 61.07 -186.48 -12.81
C ILE A 440 60.92 -185.49 -11.66
N ASN A 441 61.52 -185.77 -10.50
CA ASN A 441 61.50 -184.86 -9.35
C ASN A 441 62.38 -183.60 -9.55
N GLY A 442 63.51 -183.73 -10.27
CA GLY A 442 64.31 -182.60 -10.71
C GLY A 442 63.53 -181.66 -11.63
N LEU A 443 62.93 -182.19 -12.70
CA LEU A 443 62.12 -181.42 -13.65
C LEU A 443 60.92 -180.75 -13.00
N LYS A 444 60.18 -181.45 -12.12
CA LYS A 444 59.08 -180.86 -11.31
C LYS A 444 59.57 -179.67 -10.47
N SER A 445 60.76 -179.76 -9.90
CA SER A 445 61.35 -178.68 -9.10
C SER A 445 61.73 -177.45 -9.94
N GLN A 446 62.24 -177.67 -11.16
CA GLN A 446 62.54 -176.59 -12.10
C GLN A 446 61.27 -175.90 -12.62
N VAL A 447 60.23 -176.67 -12.98
CA VAL A 447 58.91 -176.12 -13.37
C VAL A 447 58.28 -175.31 -12.22
N LYS A 448 58.41 -175.77 -10.97
CA LYS A 448 57.93 -175.00 -9.80
C LYS A 448 58.68 -173.67 -9.65
N ARG A 449 60.00 -173.65 -9.88
CA ARG A 449 60.81 -172.42 -9.85
C ARG A 449 60.42 -171.44 -10.95
N GLN A 450 60.28 -171.91 -12.19
CA GLN A 450 59.84 -171.08 -13.33
C GLN A 450 58.44 -170.52 -13.14
N ARG A 451 57.48 -171.31 -12.63
CA ARG A 451 56.13 -170.82 -12.28
C ARG A 451 56.19 -169.72 -11.22
N GLY A 452 57.05 -169.83 -10.21
CA GLY A 452 57.26 -168.78 -9.22
C GLY A 452 57.79 -167.48 -9.83
N GLN A 453 58.77 -167.55 -10.74
CA GLN A 453 59.29 -166.37 -11.46
C GLN A 453 58.23 -165.73 -12.37
N ILE A 454 57.43 -166.52 -13.09
CA ILE A 454 56.32 -165.99 -13.90
C ILE A 454 55.29 -165.30 -13.00
N GLN A 455 54.92 -165.91 -11.87
CA GLN A 455 53.93 -165.35 -10.94
C GLN A 455 54.43 -164.04 -10.30
N GLN A 456 55.74 -163.93 -10.01
CA GLN A 456 56.35 -162.68 -9.58
C GLN A 456 56.30 -161.60 -10.68
N LEU A 457 56.71 -161.92 -11.91
CA LEU A 457 56.70 -160.96 -13.02
C LEU A 457 55.30 -160.49 -13.41
N VAL A 458 54.27 -161.33 -13.25
CA VAL A 458 52.86 -160.93 -13.39
C VAL A 458 52.46 -159.97 -12.27
N GLY A 459 52.81 -160.26 -11.01
CA GLY A 459 52.55 -159.38 -9.88
C GLY A 459 53.25 -158.02 -10.00
N ASP A 460 54.50 -157.99 -10.47
CA ASP A 460 55.25 -156.77 -10.74
C ASP A 460 54.63 -155.97 -11.91
N ARG A 461 54.18 -156.64 -12.98
CA ARG A 461 53.42 -155.99 -14.07
C ARG A 461 52.12 -155.37 -13.56
N GLU A 462 51.29 -156.14 -12.85
CA GLU A 462 50.03 -155.66 -12.28
C GLU A 462 50.25 -154.51 -11.27
N LYS A 463 51.39 -154.49 -10.58
CA LYS A 463 51.80 -153.38 -9.72
C LYS A 463 52.10 -152.13 -10.55
N TYR A 464 52.97 -152.23 -11.57
CA TYR A 464 53.33 -151.08 -12.41
C TYR A 464 52.15 -150.55 -13.23
N GLU A 465 51.23 -151.41 -13.70
CA GLU A 465 49.98 -150.97 -14.34
C GLU A 465 49.09 -150.16 -13.38
N ARG A 466 49.00 -150.57 -12.11
CA ARG A 466 48.30 -149.79 -11.06
C ARG A 466 49.00 -148.50 -10.70
N GLU A 467 50.33 -148.50 -10.58
CA GLU A 467 51.12 -147.29 -10.29
C GLU A 467 51.03 -146.28 -11.45
N ALA A 468 51.09 -146.74 -12.70
CA ALA A 468 50.87 -145.92 -13.87
C ALA A 468 49.44 -145.34 -13.92
N ALA A 469 48.41 -146.17 -13.71
CA ALA A 469 47.02 -145.71 -13.68
C ALA A 469 46.77 -144.67 -12.57
N GLN A 470 47.34 -144.86 -11.38
CA GLN A 470 47.26 -143.88 -10.29
C GLN A 470 48.03 -142.58 -10.61
N ALA A 471 49.17 -142.66 -11.31
CA ALA A 471 49.91 -141.47 -11.75
C ALA A 471 49.13 -140.69 -12.82
N THR A 472 48.54 -141.38 -13.81
CA THR A 472 47.66 -140.76 -14.82
C THR A 472 46.42 -140.14 -14.18
N GLN A 473 45.77 -140.82 -13.22
CA GLN A 473 44.61 -140.28 -12.51
C GLN A 473 44.97 -138.98 -11.75
N LYS A 474 46.09 -138.98 -11.01
CA LYS A 474 46.59 -137.78 -10.30
C LYS A 474 46.93 -136.64 -11.24
N PHE A 475 47.55 -136.94 -12.39
CA PHE A 475 47.82 -135.93 -13.42
C PHE A 475 46.52 -135.32 -13.97
N MET A 476 45.50 -136.15 -14.26
CA MET A 476 44.21 -135.67 -14.75
C MET A 476 43.49 -134.81 -13.70
N THR A 477 43.45 -135.23 -12.43
CA THR A 477 42.82 -134.41 -11.37
C THR A 477 43.54 -133.08 -11.20
N SER A 478 44.88 -133.04 -11.18
CA SER A 478 45.59 -131.77 -11.06
C SER A 478 45.55 -130.89 -12.32
N LEU A 479 45.33 -131.48 -13.50
CA LEU A 479 45.03 -130.73 -14.73
C LEU A 479 43.61 -130.13 -14.70
N GLU A 480 42.65 -130.81 -14.09
CA GLU A 480 41.29 -130.30 -13.87
C GLU A 480 41.27 -129.21 -12.78
N GLU A 481 42.01 -129.40 -11.68
CA GLU A 481 42.24 -128.38 -10.64
C GLU A 481 42.89 -127.11 -11.24
N ALA A 482 43.93 -127.27 -12.08
CA ALA A 482 44.58 -126.14 -12.75
C ALA A 482 43.61 -125.38 -13.67
N LYS A 483 42.85 -126.07 -14.53
CA LYS A 483 41.81 -125.45 -15.37
C LYS A 483 40.74 -124.72 -14.55
N LEU A 484 40.36 -125.27 -13.39
CA LEU A 484 39.39 -124.67 -12.49
C LEU A 484 39.96 -123.40 -11.82
N GLN A 485 41.26 -123.41 -11.48
CA GLN A 485 41.98 -122.20 -11.04
C GLN A 485 42.10 -121.15 -12.15
N ASP A 486 42.41 -121.53 -13.39
CA ASP A 486 42.44 -120.60 -14.54
C ASP A 486 41.06 -119.93 -14.76
N LEU A 487 39.97 -120.71 -14.70
CA LEU A 487 38.61 -120.19 -14.78
C LEU A 487 38.27 -119.24 -13.61
N GLN A 488 38.74 -119.55 -12.39
CA GLN A 488 38.63 -118.64 -11.25
C GLN A 488 39.41 -117.34 -11.47
N VAL A 489 40.65 -117.41 -11.97
CA VAL A 489 41.49 -116.25 -12.29
C VAL A 489 40.82 -115.36 -13.35
N VAL A 490 40.29 -115.93 -14.43
CA VAL A 490 39.52 -115.17 -15.44
C VAL A 490 38.28 -114.51 -14.82
N SER A 491 37.54 -115.22 -13.95
CA SER A 491 36.37 -114.64 -13.27
C SER A 491 36.73 -113.50 -12.30
N LEU A 492 37.91 -113.55 -11.69
CA LEU A 492 38.43 -112.51 -10.80
C LEU A 492 38.97 -111.31 -11.60
N GLN A 493 39.67 -111.54 -12.71
CA GLN A 493 40.09 -110.50 -13.64
C GLN A 493 38.88 -109.76 -14.22
N GLN A 494 37.81 -110.46 -14.62
CA GLN A 494 36.57 -109.82 -15.05
C GLN A 494 35.96 -108.95 -13.94
N LYS A 495 35.89 -109.45 -12.69
CA LYS A 495 35.41 -108.66 -11.54
C LYS A 495 36.27 -107.44 -11.24
N ILE A 496 37.58 -107.52 -11.46
CA ILE A 496 38.50 -106.38 -11.34
C ILE A 496 38.18 -105.34 -12.42
N VAL A 497 38.10 -105.74 -13.69
CA VAL A 497 37.78 -104.84 -14.81
C VAL A 497 36.38 -104.21 -14.66
N GLU A 498 35.38 -104.97 -14.20
CA GLU A 498 34.06 -104.42 -13.85
C GLU A 498 34.13 -103.41 -12.70
N SER A 499 34.98 -103.64 -11.70
CA SER A 499 35.16 -102.73 -10.56
C SER A 499 35.93 -101.46 -10.94
N GLU A 500 36.96 -101.58 -11.78
CA GLU A 500 37.70 -100.44 -12.36
C GLU A 500 36.80 -99.60 -13.26
N SER A 501 35.96 -100.24 -14.07
CA SER A 501 34.95 -99.57 -14.90
C SER A 501 33.94 -98.80 -14.04
N ARG A 502 33.40 -99.42 -12.97
CA ARG A 502 32.52 -98.74 -12.00
C ARG A 502 33.23 -97.59 -11.27
N LEU A 503 34.48 -97.77 -10.86
CA LEU A 503 35.28 -96.72 -10.22
C LEU A 503 35.47 -95.53 -11.16
N LYS A 504 35.78 -95.78 -12.45
CA LYS A 504 35.94 -94.74 -13.46
C LYS A 504 34.62 -94.03 -13.78
N GLN A 505 33.50 -94.76 -13.81
CA GLN A 505 32.16 -94.16 -13.91
C GLN A 505 31.86 -93.26 -12.70
N GLN A 506 32.19 -93.70 -11.47
CA GLN A 506 32.02 -92.89 -10.25
C GLN A 506 32.95 -91.67 -10.22
N GLN A 507 34.19 -91.78 -10.71
CA GLN A 507 35.10 -90.65 -10.87
C GLN A 507 34.53 -89.62 -11.86
N ASN A 508 34.09 -90.05 -13.05
CA ASN A 508 33.47 -89.17 -14.04
C ASN A 508 32.22 -88.47 -13.47
N LEU A 509 31.37 -89.19 -12.73
CA LEU A 509 30.18 -88.62 -12.07
C LEU A 509 30.55 -87.62 -10.97
N TYR A 510 31.57 -87.90 -10.16
CA TYR A 510 32.07 -86.98 -9.15
C TYR A 510 32.68 -85.72 -9.77
N GLU A 511 33.43 -85.86 -10.88
CA GLU A 511 33.98 -84.72 -11.63
C GLU A 511 32.88 -83.87 -12.24
N ALA A 512 31.85 -84.47 -12.84
CA ALA A 512 30.67 -83.77 -13.35
C ALA A 512 29.92 -83.00 -12.23
N VAL A 513 29.60 -83.66 -11.12
CA VAL A 513 28.96 -83.01 -9.96
C VAL A 513 29.86 -81.89 -9.39
N ARG A 514 31.18 -82.04 -9.44
CA ARG A 514 32.14 -81.00 -9.03
C ARG A 514 32.19 -79.83 -10.00
N THR A 515 32.12 -80.05 -11.31
CA THR A 515 32.01 -78.96 -12.30
C THR A 515 30.67 -78.24 -12.18
N ASP A 516 29.57 -78.96 -11.99
CA ASP A 516 28.23 -78.39 -11.82
C ASP A 516 28.15 -77.57 -10.53
N ARG A 517 28.66 -78.08 -9.40
CA ARG A 517 28.75 -77.33 -8.15
C ARG A 517 29.56 -76.05 -8.30
N ASN A 518 30.66 -76.08 -9.06
CA ASN A 518 31.47 -74.90 -9.31
C ASN A 518 30.78 -73.90 -10.26
N LEU A 519 30.04 -74.40 -11.27
CA LEU A 519 29.23 -73.58 -12.18
C LEU A 519 28.10 -72.88 -11.42
N TYR A 520 27.31 -73.61 -10.63
CA TYR A 520 26.25 -73.03 -9.81
C TYR A 520 26.81 -72.09 -8.74
N SER A 521 27.98 -72.38 -8.15
CA SER A 521 28.65 -71.45 -7.24
C SER A 521 29.07 -70.15 -7.92
N LYS A 522 29.49 -70.20 -9.20
CA LYS A 522 29.83 -69.02 -9.98
C LYS A 522 28.58 -68.23 -10.36
N GLN A 523 27.55 -68.89 -10.88
CA GLN A 523 26.25 -68.27 -11.20
C GLN A 523 25.57 -67.65 -9.98
N LEU A 524 25.72 -68.23 -8.80
CA LEU A 524 25.22 -67.68 -7.54
C LEU A 524 25.96 -66.39 -7.15
N ILE A 525 27.29 -66.33 -7.34
CA ILE A 525 28.07 -65.11 -7.10
C ILE A 525 27.69 -64.03 -8.11
N GLU A 526 27.61 -64.36 -9.40
CA GLU A 526 27.19 -63.44 -10.46
C GLU A 526 25.77 -62.87 -10.18
N SER A 527 24.82 -63.73 -9.79
CA SER A 527 23.47 -63.31 -9.37
C SER A 527 23.48 -62.41 -8.12
N GLN A 528 24.39 -62.66 -7.16
CA GLN A 528 24.53 -61.83 -5.95
C GLN A 528 25.16 -60.47 -6.27
N GLU A 529 26.10 -60.41 -7.21
CA GLU A 529 26.69 -59.16 -7.73
C GLU A 529 25.65 -58.34 -8.50
N GLU A 530 24.85 -58.98 -9.38
CA GLU A 530 23.72 -58.32 -10.05
C GLU A 530 22.67 -57.78 -9.07
N ILE A 531 22.31 -58.55 -8.04
CA ILE A 531 21.43 -58.08 -6.95
C ILE A 531 22.06 -56.91 -6.19
N GLY A 532 23.39 -56.93 -6.00
CA GLY A 532 24.15 -55.81 -5.45
C GLY A 532 24.04 -54.55 -6.32
N ASP A 533 24.20 -54.70 -7.62
CA ASP A 533 24.08 -53.62 -8.60
C ASP A 533 22.67 -53.06 -8.72
N MET A 534 21.65 -53.91 -8.70
CA MET A 534 20.26 -53.46 -8.68
C MET A 534 19.93 -52.74 -7.36
N LYS A 535 20.49 -53.17 -6.23
CA LYS A 535 20.40 -52.43 -4.95
C LYS A 535 21.15 -51.09 -5.00
N ARG A 536 22.30 -51.00 -5.69
CA ARG A 536 23.02 -49.73 -5.92
C ARG A 536 22.19 -48.77 -6.79
N LYS A 537 21.67 -49.25 -7.93
CA LYS A 537 20.79 -48.50 -8.85
C LYS A 537 19.51 -48.03 -8.14
N PHE A 538 18.87 -48.87 -7.33
CA PHE A 538 17.70 -48.51 -6.53
C PHE A 538 17.99 -47.41 -5.51
N LYS A 539 19.14 -47.45 -4.80
CA LYS A 539 19.55 -46.36 -3.90
C LYS A 539 19.76 -45.03 -4.63
N ILE A 540 20.39 -45.05 -5.81
CA ILE A 540 20.59 -43.85 -6.64
C ILE A 540 19.23 -43.32 -7.13
N MET A 541 18.36 -44.20 -7.60
CA MET A 541 17.02 -43.85 -8.08
C MET A 541 16.13 -43.26 -6.97
N ASN A 542 16.18 -43.81 -5.75
CA ASN A 542 15.51 -43.20 -4.60
C ASN A 542 16.08 -41.82 -4.30
N HIS A 543 17.41 -41.64 -4.27
CA HIS A 543 17.99 -40.31 -4.05
C HIS A 543 17.57 -39.30 -5.14
N GLN A 544 17.44 -39.73 -6.40
CA GLN A 544 16.86 -38.92 -7.48
C GLN A 544 15.37 -38.61 -7.27
N ILE A 545 14.58 -39.57 -6.78
CA ILE A 545 13.16 -39.36 -6.42
C ILE A 545 13.02 -38.37 -5.25
N GLU A 546 13.89 -38.46 -4.25
CA GLU A 546 13.96 -37.51 -3.13
C GLU A 546 14.38 -36.11 -3.59
N GLN A 547 15.41 -35.99 -4.43
CA GLN A 547 15.80 -34.72 -5.07
C GLN A 547 14.65 -34.12 -5.91
N LEU A 548 13.94 -34.94 -6.68
CA LEU A 548 12.79 -34.49 -7.47
C LEU A 548 11.60 -34.07 -6.58
N LYS A 549 11.37 -34.69 -5.42
CA LYS A 549 10.39 -34.24 -4.43
C LYS A 549 10.79 -32.89 -3.81
N GLU A 550 12.07 -32.70 -3.50
CA GLU A 550 12.59 -31.41 -3.02
C GLU A 550 12.47 -30.32 -4.09
N GLU A 551 12.79 -30.62 -5.36
CA GLU A 551 12.55 -29.71 -6.47
C GLU A 551 11.07 -29.36 -6.68
N ILE A 552 10.17 -30.35 -6.59
CA ILE A 552 8.72 -30.13 -6.70
C ILE A 552 8.25 -29.24 -5.56
N THR A 553 8.58 -29.55 -4.32
CA THR A 553 8.15 -28.73 -3.17
C THR A 553 8.74 -27.31 -3.23
N SER A 554 9.98 -27.14 -3.70
CA SER A 554 10.59 -25.82 -3.94
C SER A 554 9.83 -25.03 -5.03
N LYS A 555 9.46 -25.68 -6.13
CA LYS A 555 8.64 -25.09 -7.21
C LYS A 555 7.22 -24.77 -6.75
N ASP A 556 6.61 -25.59 -5.91
CA ASP A 556 5.29 -25.33 -5.31
C ASP A 556 5.32 -24.10 -4.39
N HIS A 557 6.34 -23.96 -3.53
CA HIS A 557 6.52 -22.75 -2.71
C HIS A 557 6.74 -21.50 -3.58
N ALA A 558 7.49 -21.61 -4.68
CA ALA A 558 7.67 -20.52 -5.63
C ALA A 558 6.36 -20.15 -6.34
N LEU A 559 5.57 -21.13 -6.80
CA LEU A 559 4.26 -20.93 -7.43
C LEU A 559 3.24 -20.30 -6.47
N VAL A 560 3.22 -20.72 -5.21
CA VAL A 560 2.38 -20.11 -4.16
C VAL A 560 2.79 -18.64 -3.93
N LYS A 561 4.10 -18.35 -3.90
CA LYS A 561 4.59 -16.98 -3.76
C LYS A 561 4.20 -16.11 -4.97
N GLU A 562 4.48 -16.56 -6.19
CA GLU A 562 4.09 -15.87 -7.43
C GLU A 562 2.58 -15.63 -7.50
N HIS A 563 1.75 -16.57 -7.03
CA HIS A 563 0.30 -16.40 -6.94
C HIS A 563 -0.10 -15.28 -5.94
N PHE A 564 0.57 -15.18 -4.79
CA PHE A 564 0.35 -14.07 -3.84
C PHE A 564 0.82 -12.72 -4.40
N ASP A 565 1.99 -12.68 -5.06
CA ASP A 565 2.53 -11.46 -5.67
C ASP A 565 1.67 -11.01 -6.87
N HIS A 566 1.18 -11.93 -7.72
CA HIS A 566 0.20 -11.63 -8.77
C HIS A 566 -1.12 -11.09 -8.19
N HIS A 567 -1.63 -11.70 -7.12
CA HIS A 567 -2.86 -11.24 -6.46
C HIS A 567 -2.70 -9.87 -5.77
N LYS A 568 -1.47 -9.52 -5.35
CA LYS A 568 -1.12 -8.17 -4.89
C LYS A 568 -1.11 -7.17 -6.05
N VAL A 569 -0.44 -7.51 -7.15
CA VAL A 569 -0.36 -6.67 -8.36
C VAL A 569 -1.76 -6.43 -8.96
N ASP A 570 -2.66 -7.43 -8.97
CA ASP A 570 -4.04 -7.23 -9.43
C ASP A 570 -4.82 -6.26 -8.54
N LYS A 571 -4.61 -6.27 -7.21
CA LYS A 571 -5.22 -5.28 -6.30
C LYS A 571 -4.68 -3.88 -6.55
N GLU A 572 -3.37 -3.73 -6.69
CA GLU A 572 -2.72 -2.45 -7.02
C GLU A 572 -3.24 -1.90 -8.36
N LYS A 573 -3.39 -2.77 -9.36
CA LYS A 573 -3.98 -2.50 -10.67
C LYS A 573 -5.47 -2.14 -10.60
N GLU A 574 -6.26 -2.74 -9.70
CA GLU A 574 -7.65 -2.36 -9.44
C GLU A 574 -7.76 -0.97 -8.78
N ILE A 575 -6.90 -0.69 -7.80
CA ILE A 575 -6.79 0.62 -7.14
C ILE A 575 -6.40 1.70 -8.16
N LEU A 576 -5.36 1.46 -8.96
CA LEU A 576 -4.89 2.37 -10.01
C LEU A 576 -5.96 2.60 -11.10
N LYS A 577 -6.75 1.59 -11.49
CA LYS A 577 -7.92 1.81 -12.38
C LYS A 577 -8.94 2.75 -11.74
N ASN A 578 -9.28 2.54 -10.47
CA ASN A 578 -10.28 3.34 -9.77
C ASN A 578 -9.82 4.79 -9.58
N GLU A 579 -8.54 5.00 -9.27
CA GLU A 579 -7.92 6.33 -9.19
C GLU A 579 -7.85 7.00 -10.56
N LEU A 580 -7.46 6.28 -11.61
CA LEU A 580 -7.44 6.79 -12.99
C LEU A 580 -8.86 7.15 -13.47
N LEU A 581 -9.89 6.39 -13.09
CA LEU A 581 -11.30 6.73 -13.35
C LEU A 581 -11.76 7.98 -12.56
N ARG A 582 -11.30 8.14 -11.31
CA ARG A 582 -11.55 9.36 -10.50
C ARG A 582 -10.90 10.59 -11.15
N ILE A 583 -9.64 10.49 -11.54
CA ILE A 583 -8.89 11.54 -12.22
C ILE A 583 -9.54 11.88 -13.57
N ARG A 584 -9.95 10.89 -14.38
CA ARG A 584 -10.68 11.15 -15.64
C ARG A 584 -11.99 11.89 -15.43
N LYS A 585 -12.80 11.52 -14.43
CA LYS A 585 -14.03 12.26 -14.10
C LYS A 585 -13.74 13.70 -13.66
N GLN A 586 -12.66 13.90 -12.89
CA GLN A 586 -12.23 15.22 -12.47
C GLN A 586 -11.77 16.07 -13.67
N ILE A 587 -10.96 15.51 -14.57
CA ILE A 587 -10.55 16.15 -15.83
C ILE A 587 -11.77 16.56 -16.66
N GLN A 588 -12.72 15.65 -16.89
CA GLN A 588 -13.97 15.95 -17.62
C GLN A 588 -14.79 17.08 -16.97
N SER A 589 -14.84 17.13 -15.63
CA SER A 589 -15.49 18.24 -14.93
C SER A 589 -14.74 19.56 -15.09
N SER A 590 -13.40 19.54 -15.10
CA SER A 590 -12.56 20.71 -15.35
C SER A 590 -12.68 21.20 -16.79
N GLU A 591 -12.67 20.30 -17.78
CA GLU A 591 -12.88 20.59 -19.20
C GLU A 591 -14.24 21.26 -19.43
N GLN A 592 -15.29 20.76 -18.78
CA GLN A 592 -16.63 21.37 -18.86
C GLN A 592 -16.68 22.76 -18.20
N ILE A 593 -15.94 22.99 -17.11
CA ILE A 593 -15.81 24.31 -16.47
C ILE A 593 -15.03 25.28 -17.37
N ILE A 594 -13.93 24.83 -18.00
CA ILE A 594 -13.12 25.62 -18.93
C ILE A 594 -13.97 26.02 -20.14
N LEU A 595 -14.69 25.08 -20.77
CA LEU A 595 -15.58 25.37 -21.90
C LEU A 595 -16.67 26.40 -21.54
N ASN A 596 -17.24 26.30 -20.33
CA ASN A 596 -18.21 27.29 -19.85
C ASN A 596 -17.56 28.67 -19.65
N GLN A 597 -16.32 28.73 -19.15
CA GLN A 597 -15.55 29.97 -18.99
C GLN A 597 -15.14 30.58 -20.34
N GLU A 598 -14.79 29.78 -21.35
CA GLU A 598 -14.51 30.23 -22.72
C GLU A 598 -15.76 30.83 -23.39
N LEU A 599 -16.94 30.21 -23.18
CA LEU A 599 -18.22 30.75 -23.62
C LEU A 599 -18.59 32.07 -22.90
N GLU A 600 -18.23 32.22 -21.63
CA GLU A 600 -18.45 33.46 -20.88
C GLU A 600 -17.44 34.56 -21.30
N ILE A 601 -16.17 34.22 -21.52
CA ILE A 601 -15.13 35.12 -22.04
C ILE A 601 -15.50 35.64 -23.43
N THR A 602 -15.95 34.77 -24.34
CA THR A 602 -16.37 35.19 -25.70
C THR A 602 -17.63 36.06 -25.67
N LYS A 603 -18.59 35.77 -24.77
CA LYS A 603 -19.75 36.64 -24.52
C LYS A 603 -19.33 38.01 -23.97
N LEU A 604 -18.43 38.06 -22.99
CA LEU A 604 -17.91 39.30 -22.41
C LEU A 604 -17.11 40.12 -23.43
N ALA A 605 -16.28 39.48 -24.26
CA ALA A 605 -15.57 40.13 -25.35
C ALA A 605 -16.52 40.79 -26.36
N LYS A 606 -17.64 40.14 -26.70
CA LYS A 606 -18.68 40.72 -27.56
C LYS A 606 -19.36 41.94 -26.91
N ILE A 607 -19.66 41.89 -25.62
CA ILE A 607 -20.22 43.02 -24.86
C ILE A 607 -19.23 44.19 -24.81
N ILE A 608 -17.93 43.92 -24.64
CA ILE A 608 -16.87 44.94 -24.67
C ILE A 608 -16.79 45.59 -26.06
N GLN A 609 -16.83 44.79 -27.14
CA GLN A 609 -16.85 45.33 -28.51
C GLN A 609 -18.07 46.22 -28.75
N GLU A 610 -19.28 45.77 -28.38
CA GLU A 610 -20.51 46.55 -28.52
C GLU A 610 -20.45 47.87 -27.73
N ALA A 611 -19.84 47.86 -26.54
CA ALA A 611 -19.64 49.05 -25.73
C ALA A 611 -18.59 50.02 -26.31
N ASP A 612 -17.48 49.53 -26.88
CA ASP A 612 -16.48 50.37 -27.55
C ASP A 612 -16.98 50.93 -28.89
N GLU A 613 -17.82 50.19 -29.63
CA GLU A 613 -18.50 50.69 -30.84
C GLU A 613 -19.50 51.80 -30.51
N GLU A 614 -20.31 51.64 -29.46
CA GLU A 614 -21.24 52.67 -28.97
C GLU A 614 -20.49 53.91 -28.44
N LYS A 615 -19.41 53.71 -27.67
CA LYS A 615 -18.51 54.80 -27.24
C LYS A 615 -17.91 55.55 -28.44
N GLN A 616 -17.50 54.86 -29.51
CA GLN A 616 -17.04 55.51 -30.73
C GLN A 616 -18.16 56.28 -31.46
N ARG A 617 -19.41 55.79 -31.42
CA ARG A 617 -20.59 56.50 -31.95
C ARG A 617 -20.82 57.80 -31.18
N GLN A 618 -20.90 57.73 -29.85
CA GLN A 618 -21.07 58.89 -28.97
C GLN A 618 -19.92 59.91 -29.10
N MET A 619 -18.67 59.47 -29.26
CA MET A 619 -17.54 60.38 -29.51
C MET A 619 -17.67 61.13 -30.86
N LYS A 620 -18.20 60.48 -31.90
CA LYS A 620 -18.46 61.14 -33.21
C LYS A 620 -19.60 62.14 -33.11
N GLU A 621 -20.70 61.76 -32.46
CA GLU A 621 -21.85 62.64 -32.23
C GLU A 621 -21.48 63.87 -31.38
N TYR A 622 -20.70 63.69 -30.31
CA TYR A 622 -20.13 64.79 -29.54
C TYR A 622 -19.24 65.70 -30.40
N GLY A 623 -18.43 65.12 -31.30
CA GLY A 623 -17.64 65.87 -32.28
C GLY A 623 -18.50 66.73 -33.20
N CYS A 624 -19.62 66.20 -33.71
CA CYS A 624 -20.60 66.96 -34.49
C CYS A 624 -21.23 68.10 -33.67
N VAL A 625 -21.69 67.83 -32.44
CA VAL A 625 -22.30 68.85 -31.56
C VAL A 625 -21.29 69.96 -31.20
N VAL A 626 -20.01 69.64 -31.03
CA VAL A 626 -18.93 70.62 -30.85
C VAL A 626 -18.72 71.46 -32.12
N HIS A 627 -18.72 70.85 -33.30
CA HIS A 627 -18.60 71.55 -34.59
C HIS A 627 -19.79 72.48 -34.85
N ASP A 628 -21.01 72.04 -34.57
CA ASP A 628 -22.23 72.85 -34.70
C ASP A 628 -22.22 74.01 -33.70
N ARG A 629 -21.85 73.76 -32.43
CA ARG A 629 -21.67 74.79 -31.40
C ARG A 629 -20.68 75.86 -31.86
N ASP A 630 -19.53 75.48 -32.40
CA ASP A 630 -18.49 76.43 -32.79
C ASP A 630 -18.83 77.16 -34.09
N THR A 631 -19.57 76.52 -35.01
CA THR A 631 -20.16 77.16 -36.19
C THR A 631 -21.21 78.20 -35.79
N LEU A 632 -22.15 77.86 -34.89
CA LEU A 632 -23.15 78.77 -34.36
C LEU A 632 -22.51 79.93 -33.56
N ARG A 633 -21.44 79.65 -32.81
CA ARG A 633 -20.65 80.67 -32.11
C ARG A 633 -20.01 81.65 -33.10
N GLN A 634 -19.44 81.16 -34.20
CA GLN A 634 -18.86 82.00 -35.25
C GLN A 634 -19.92 82.86 -35.95
N GLN A 635 -21.09 82.28 -36.27
CA GLN A 635 -22.23 83.03 -36.81
C GLN A 635 -22.74 84.10 -35.84
N LEU A 636 -22.78 83.81 -34.53
CA LEU A 636 -23.20 84.77 -33.51
C LEU A 636 -22.20 85.93 -33.37
N ILE A 637 -20.90 85.67 -33.47
CA ILE A 637 -19.86 86.72 -33.50
C ILE A 637 -20.08 87.63 -34.73
N GLN A 638 -20.20 87.04 -35.92
CA GLN A 638 -20.47 87.80 -37.17
C GLN A 638 -21.76 88.63 -37.09
N ARG A 639 -22.85 88.06 -36.55
CA ARG A 639 -24.11 88.79 -36.32
C ARG A 639 -23.97 89.94 -35.32
N ASN A 640 -23.15 89.80 -34.29
CA ASN A 640 -22.86 90.87 -33.33
C ASN A 640 -22.01 91.99 -33.97
N GLU A 641 -21.06 91.65 -34.84
CA GLU A 641 -20.27 92.60 -35.63
C GLU A 641 -21.16 93.36 -36.64
N GLU A 642 -22.02 92.65 -37.38
CA GLU A 642 -23.05 93.25 -38.25
C GLU A 642 -23.96 94.22 -37.47
N LEU A 643 -24.44 93.82 -36.28
CA LEU A 643 -25.24 94.66 -35.40
C LEU A 643 -24.48 95.90 -34.91
N HIS A 644 -23.20 95.77 -34.53
CA HIS A 644 -22.39 96.92 -34.12
C HIS A 644 -22.21 97.92 -35.28
N VAL A 645 -21.96 97.42 -36.51
CA VAL A 645 -21.88 98.26 -37.72
C VAL A 645 -23.21 98.95 -38.01
N LEU A 646 -24.35 98.28 -37.80
CA LEU A 646 -25.67 98.89 -37.93
C LEU A 646 -25.95 99.94 -36.85
N TYR A 647 -25.58 99.72 -35.59
CA TYR A 647 -25.74 100.71 -34.52
C TYR A 647 -24.92 101.97 -34.76
N GLU A 648 -23.66 101.85 -35.22
CA GLU A 648 -22.86 103.02 -35.59
C GLU A 648 -23.41 103.74 -36.83
N LYS A 649 -23.91 103.02 -37.84
CA LYS A 649 -24.63 103.62 -38.98
C LYS A 649 -25.87 104.42 -38.52
N ILE A 650 -26.68 103.86 -37.62
CA ILE A 650 -27.87 104.54 -37.06
C ILE A 650 -27.46 105.77 -36.23
N LYS A 651 -26.39 105.69 -35.44
CA LYS A 651 -25.84 106.78 -34.62
C LYS A 651 -25.32 107.93 -35.51
N ILE A 652 -24.60 107.62 -36.59
CA ILE A 652 -24.18 108.59 -37.60
C ILE A 652 -25.39 109.22 -38.29
N GLN A 653 -26.35 108.43 -38.76
CA GLN A 653 -27.57 108.93 -39.41
C GLN A 653 -28.40 109.84 -38.49
N ARG A 654 -28.56 109.49 -37.22
CA ARG A 654 -29.22 110.35 -36.21
C ARG A 654 -28.48 111.67 -36.01
N SER A 655 -27.15 111.65 -35.97
CA SER A 655 -26.32 112.87 -35.88
C SER A 655 -26.50 113.76 -37.10
N THR A 656 -26.45 113.19 -38.31
CA THR A 656 -26.68 113.93 -39.57
C THR A 656 -28.10 114.48 -39.66
N LEU A 657 -29.12 113.70 -39.29
CA LEU A 657 -30.51 114.15 -39.28
C LEU A 657 -30.74 115.28 -38.27
N SER A 658 -30.13 115.21 -37.08
CA SER A 658 -30.20 116.28 -36.07
C SER A 658 -29.56 117.58 -36.58
N LYS A 659 -28.38 117.50 -37.22
CA LYS A 659 -27.72 118.65 -37.87
C LYS A 659 -28.59 119.24 -39.00
N GLY A 660 -29.14 118.40 -39.88
CA GLY A 660 -30.01 118.84 -40.97
C GLY A 660 -31.31 119.47 -40.47
N HIS A 661 -31.89 118.95 -39.38
CA HIS A 661 -33.07 119.54 -38.74
C HIS A 661 -32.76 120.91 -38.13
N HIS A 662 -31.58 121.08 -37.50
CA HIS A 662 -31.13 122.37 -36.99
C HIS A 662 -30.97 123.40 -38.13
N GLN A 663 -30.26 123.04 -39.20
CA GLN A 663 -30.10 123.89 -40.39
C GLN A 663 -31.44 124.25 -41.05
N PHE A 664 -32.40 123.31 -41.07
CA PHE A 664 -33.76 123.58 -41.54
C PHE A 664 -34.50 124.58 -40.64
N GLN A 665 -34.39 124.46 -39.30
CA GLN A 665 -34.97 125.45 -38.38
C GLN A 665 -34.34 126.84 -38.55
N GLU A 666 -33.03 126.93 -38.79
CA GLU A 666 -32.36 128.21 -39.08
C GLU A 666 -32.90 128.83 -40.38
N LYS A 667 -32.99 128.04 -41.46
CA LYS A 667 -33.57 128.51 -42.73
C LYS A 667 -35.06 128.85 -42.61
N GLN A 668 -35.82 128.18 -41.75
CA GLN A 668 -37.20 128.54 -41.47
C GLN A 668 -37.32 129.88 -40.72
N LYS A 669 -36.41 130.18 -39.77
CA LYS A 669 -36.33 131.49 -39.11
C LYS A 669 -35.95 132.61 -40.08
N GLU A 670 -35.00 132.35 -40.96
CA GLU A 670 -34.58 133.28 -42.02
C GLU A 670 -35.73 133.57 -42.99
N ILE A 671 -36.50 132.56 -43.40
CA ILE A 671 -37.72 132.74 -44.21
C ILE A 671 -38.77 133.58 -43.47
N LEU A 672 -38.99 133.34 -42.16
CA LEU A 672 -39.92 134.14 -41.36
C LEU A 672 -39.46 135.61 -41.25
N GLN A 673 -38.19 135.86 -41.00
CA GLN A 673 -37.61 137.22 -40.97
C GLN A 673 -37.73 137.92 -42.33
N LEU A 674 -37.54 137.20 -43.44
CA LEU A 674 -37.76 137.73 -44.78
C LEU A 674 -39.24 137.99 -45.07
N GLN A 675 -40.16 137.15 -44.59
CA GLN A 675 -41.61 137.37 -44.70
C GLN A 675 -42.07 138.58 -43.87
N GLU A 676 -41.58 138.73 -42.64
CA GLU A 676 -41.80 139.92 -41.81
C GLU A 676 -41.25 141.18 -42.50
N ARG A 677 -40.03 141.12 -43.06
CA ARG A 677 -39.45 142.27 -43.77
C ARG A 677 -40.20 142.62 -45.05
N ILE A 678 -40.68 141.62 -45.82
CA ILE A 678 -41.57 141.83 -46.96
C ILE A 678 -42.87 142.49 -46.49
N HIS A 679 -43.46 142.02 -45.38
CA HIS A 679 -44.72 142.58 -44.86
C HIS A 679 -44.56 144.04 -44.44
N SER A 680 -43.48 144.38 -43.72
CA SER A 680 -43.14 145.78 -43.40
C SER A 680 -42.97 146.63 -44.65
N LEU A 681 -42.24 146.14 -45.67
CA LEU A 681 -42.04 146.86 -46.93
C LEU A 681 -43.35 147.03 -47.72
N THR A 682 -44.27 146.06 -47.68
CA THR A 682 -45.61 146.22 -48.27
C THR A 682 -46.45 147.25 -47.52
N PHE A 683 -46.37 147.29 -46.19
CA PHE A 683 -47.06 148.29 -45.38
C PHE A 683 -46.50 149.70 -45.60
N GLU A 684 -45.16 149.86 -45.62
CA GLU A 684 -44.47 151.11 -45.98
C GLU A 684 -44.91 151.60 -47.38
N LYS A 685 -45.01 150.69 -48.36
CA LYS A 685 -45.52 150.99 -49.71
C LYS A 685 -46.99 151.39 -49.70
N GLU A 686 -47.86 150.67 -49.00
CA GLU A 686 -49.30 150.97 -48.96
C GLU A 686 -49.60 152.29 -48.25
N ALA A 687 -48.90 152.60 -47.15
CA ALA A 687 -48.97 153.89 -46.49
C ALA A 687 -48.55 155.04 -47.43
N SER A 688 -47.45 154.86 -48.17
CA SER A 688 -46.98 155.83 -49.18
C SER A 688 -47.97 156.00 -50.33
N ASN A 689 -48.61 154.90 -50.78
CA ASN A 689 -49.60 154.92 -51.85
C ASN A 689 -50.91 155.62 -51.42
N ASN A 690 -51.31 155.46 -50.16
CA ASN A 690 -52.45 156.19 -49.58
C ASN A 690 -52.15 157.70 -49.47
N GLN A 691 -50.93 158.09 -49.12
CA GLN A 691 -50.51 159.50 -49.14
C GLN A 691 -50.61 160.12 -50.55
N LEU A 692 -50.18 159.38 -51.59
CA LEU A 692 -50.33 159.80 -52.99
C LEU A 692 -51.79 160.01 -53.42
N GLN A 693 -52.74 159.20 -52.93
CA GLN A 693 -54.17 159.39 -53.28
C GLN A 693 -54.73 160.73 -52.77
N HIS A 694 -54.19 161.30 -51.69
CA HIS A 694 -54.62 162.60 -51.18
C HIS A 694 -54.01 163.79 -51.96
N GLU A 695 -52.95 163.59 -52.75
CA GLU A 695 -52.23 164.66 -53.45
C GLU A 695 -53.12 165.46 -54.42
N HIS A 696 -53.95 164.77 -55.22
CA HIS A 696 -54.86 165.44 -56.15
C HIS A 696 -55.98 166.21 -55.43
N SER A 697 -56.49 165.68 -54.31
CA SER A 697 -57.49 166.39 -53.49
C SER A 697 -56.88 167.66 -52.88
N LEU A 698 -55.66 167.58 -52.36
CA LEU A 698 -54.92 168.72 -51.82
C LEU A 698 -54.64 169.77 -52.90
N LYS A 699 -54.24 169.37 -54.12
CA LYS A 699 -54.05 170.30 -55.25
C LYS A 699 -55.33 171.02 -55.67
N HIS A 700 -56.49 170.34 -55.65
CA HIS A 700 -57.78 170.99 -55.92
C HIS A 700 -58.26 171.88 -54.78
N GLU A 701 -58.07 171.49 -53.52
CA GLU A 701 -58.33 172.38 -52.38
C GLU A 701 -57.42 173.61 -52.40
N LEU A 702 -56.14 173.48 -52.75
CA LEU A 702 -55.21 174.62 -52.85
C LEU A 702 -55.68 175.63 -53.91
N PHE A 703 -56.05 175.18 -55.12
CA PHE A 703 -56.63 176.05 -56.15
C PHE A 703 -57.99 176.66 -55.75
N ARG A 704 -58.82 175.92 -55.00
CA ARG A 704 -60.08 176.47 -54.46
C ARG A 704 -59.77 177.56 -53.44
N LEU A 705 -58.88 177.27 -52.49
CA LEU A 705 -58.48 178.14 -51.39
C LEU A 705 -57.72 179.39 -51.87
N GLU A 706 -56.93 179.36 -52.94
CA GLU A 706 -56.34 180.59 -53.50
C GLU A 706 -57.41 181.52 -54.09
N LYS A 707 -58.40 180.95 -54.78
CA LYS A 707 -59.52 181.70 -55.37
C LYS A 707 -60.46 182.23 -54.28
N GLU A 708 -60.78 181.40 -53.29
CA GLU A 708 -61.55 181.75 -52.10
C GLU A 708 -60.80 182.78 -51.25
N LEU A 709 -59.48 182.67 -51.05
CA LEU A 709 -58.66 183.66 -50.33
C LEU A 709 -58.64 185.02 -51.05
N LEU A 710 -58.67 185.05 -52.38
CA LEU A 710 -58.74 186.31 -53.13
C LEU A 710 -60.12 186.98 -52.98
N GLN A 711 -61.21 186.18 -52.97
CA GLN A 711 -62.57 186.65 -52.74
C GLN A 711 -62.81 187.02 -51.27
N GLU A 712 -62.27 186.26 -50.31
CA GLU A 712 -62.35 186.55 -48.89
C GLU A 712 -61.41 187.70 -48.49
N LYS A 713 -60.30 187.98 -49.19
CA LYS A 713 -59.55 189.24 -48.98
C LYS A 713 -60.33 190.50 -49.36
N THR A 714 -61.27 190.42 -50.31
CA THR A 714 -62.20 191.53 -50.59
C THR A 714 -63.45 191.51 -49.72
N LYS A 715 -63.87 190.34 -49.21
CA LYS A 715 -65.11 190.15 -48.44
C LYS A 715 -64.93 190.19 -46.91
N ILE A 716 -63.81 189.73 -46.35
CA ILE A 716 -63.42 189.94 -44.94
C ILE A 716 -63.37 191.43 -44.62
N ARG A 717 -62.93 192.27 -45.58
CA ARG A 717 -62.99 193.74 -45.43
C ARG A 717 -64.41 194.33 -45.33
N ALA A 718 -65.44 193.53 -45.60
CA ALA A 718 -66.86 193.87 -45.49
C ALA A 718 -67.63 192.95 -44.51
N LEU A 719 -66.99 191.93 -43.92
CA LEU A 719 -67.60 190.95 -43.01
C LEU A 719 -66.82 190.76 -41.70
N SER A 720 -65.68 191.42 -41.49
CA SER A 720 -65.16 191.66 -40.12
C SER A 720 -66.12 192.50 -39.27
N ASP A 721 -67.13 193.11 -39.88
CA ASP A 721 -68.21 193.82 -39.21
C ASP A 721 -69.34 192.88 -38.70
N GLU A 722 -69.39 191.60 -39.11
CA GLU A 722 -70.50 190.69 -38.75
C GLU A 722 -70.09 189.25 -38.33
N LEU A 723 -70.32 188.99 -37.03
CA LEU A 723 -70.69 187.70 -36.37
C LEU A 723 -69.63 186.66 -35.94
N ASP A 724 -69.97 186.00 -34.83
CA ASP A 724 -69.13 185.13 -33.97
C ASP A 724 -69.77 183.73 -33.70
N HIS A 725 -68.97 182.65 -33.78
CA HIS A 725 -69.04 181.41 -32.92
C HIS A 725 -70.13 180.26 -33.25
N PRO A 726 -70.10 178.98 -32.67
CA PRO A 726 -69.71 177.70 -33.38
C PRO A 726 -70.37 176.29 -32.94
N LEU A 727 -69.78 175.07 -33.28
CA LEU A 727 -69.68 173.74 -32.50
C LEU A 727 -70.38 172.31 -32.82
N ASN A 728 -69.63 171.17 -32.56
CA ASN A 728 -69.91 169.74 -32.01
C ASN A 728 -70.56 168.47 -32.75
N VAL A 729 -70.64 167.17 -32.22
CA VAL A 729 -69.62 166.03 -32.01
C VAL A 729 -70.14 164.54 -31.56
N HIS A 730 -69.39 163.39 -31.80
CA HIS A 730 -69.25 162.00 -31.09
C HIS A 730 -70.12 160.64 -31.26
N ARG A 731 -69.54 159.38 -30.98
CA ARG A 731 -69.96 158.18 -30.07
C ARG A 731 -69.69 156.61 -30.39
N TRP A 732 -70.18 155.55 -29.60
CA TRP A 732 -69.69 154.09 -29.33
C TRP A 732 -70.69 152.93 -28.79
N ARG A 733 -70.48 151.54 -28.91
CA ARG A 733 -70.90 150.35 -27.94
C ARG A 733 -70.66 148.77 -28.25
N LYS A 734 -71.05 147.75 -27.38
CA LYS A 734 -70.81 146.20 -27.39
C LYS A 734 -71.70 145.25 -26.43
N LEU A 735 -71.82 143.86 -26.54
CA LEU A 735 -72.40 142.81 -25.53
C LEU A 735 -72.21 141.22 -25.78
N GLU A 736 -72.90 140.23 -25.05
CA GLU A 736 -72.56 138.75 -24.76
C GLU A 736 -73.65 137.57 -24.82
N GLY A 737 -73.33 136.24 -24.54
CA GLY A 737 -74.25 135.07 -24.24
C GLY A 737 -73.69 133.56 -24.18
N SER A 738 -74.33 132.57 -23.46
CA SER A 738 -73.94 131.11 -23.20
C SER A 738 -75.10 130.20 -22.60
N ASP A 739 -75.12 128.87 -22.25
CA ASP A 739 -74.54 127.52 -22.66
C ASP A 739 -75.15 126.29 -21.83
N PRO A 740 -75.48 125.07 -22.39
CA PRO A 740 -75.85 123.84 -21.59
C PRO A 740 -75.66 122.36 -22.17
N LYS A 741 -75.18 121.31 -21.42
CA LYS A 741 -75.27 119.84 -21.84
C LYS A 741 -75.05 118.63 -20.84
N ARG A 742 -75.22 118.70 -19.50
CA ARG A 742 -74.50 117.76 -18.56
C ARG A 742 -75.10 116.37 -18.16
N PHE A 743 -76.40 116.08 -18.27
CA PHE A 743 -77.02 114.95 -17.51
C PHE A 743 -76.86 113.53 -18.11
N GLU A 744 -76.92 113.35 -19.43
CA GLU A 744 -76.97 112.02 -20.06
C GLU A 744 -75.72 111.15 -19.81
N MET A 745 -74.55 111.79 -19.67
CA MET A 745 -73.25 111.13 -19.56
C MET A 745 -73.17 110.18 -18.35
N ILE A 746 -73.86 110.54 -17.26
CA ILE A 746 -73.77 109.84 -15.97
C ILE A 746 -74.45 108.46 -16.02
N ARG A 747 -75.59 108.32 -16.70
CA ARG A 747 -76.32 107.04 -16.80
C ARG A 747 -75.56 105.97 -17.59
N LYS A 748 -74.77 106.36 -18.60
CA LYS A 748 -73.95 105.41 -19.38
C LYS A 748 -72.81 104.80 -18.56
N LEU A 749 -72.22 105.58 -17.65
CA LEU A 749 -71.04 105.19 -16.87
C LEU A 749 -71.34 104.05 -15.89
N GLN A 750 -72.44 104.16 -15.13
CA GLN A 750 -72.87 103.16 -14.13
C GLN A 750 -73.23 101.80 -14.76
N ALA A 751 -73.80 101.79 -15.97
CA ALA A 751 -74.18 100.57 -16.69
C ALA A 751 -72.97 99.74 -17.15
N LEU A 752 -71.84 100.39 -17.47
CA LEU A 752 -70.60 99.74 -17.87
C LEU A 752 -69.88 99.11 -16.66
N GLN A 753 -69.83 99.81 -15.52
CA GLN A 753 -69.17 99.32 -14.30
C GLN A 753 -69.74 97.97 -13.82
N LYS A 754 -71.08 97.80 -13.82
CA LYS A 754 -71.70 96.51 -13.44
C LYS A 754 -71.37 95.34 -14.39
N LYS A 755 -71.13 95.61 -15.69
CA LYS A 755 -70.68 94.56 -16.63
C LYS A 755 -69.20 94.20 -16.42
N LEU A 756 -68.37 95.17 -16.05
CA LEU A 756 -66.94 94.96 -15.81
C LEU A 756 -66.71 94.05 -14.60
N ILE A 757 -67.35 94.34 -13.47
CA ILE A 757 -67.20 93.57 -12.21
C ILE A 757 -67.48 92.09 -12.43
N LYS A 758 -68.63 91.74 -13.05
CA LYS A 758 -68.99 90.35 -13.33
C LYS A 758 -67.96 89.62 -14.22
N LYS A 759 -67.28 90.32 -15.12
CA LYS A 759 -66.22 89.72 -15.94
C LYS A 759 -64.89 89.54 -15.21
N TYR A 760 -64.60 90.35 -14.19
CA TYR A 760 -63.49 90.06 -13.27
C TYR A 760 -63.78 88.81 -12.43
N GLU A 761 -64.98 88.67 -11.88
CA GLU A 761 -65.42 87.48 -11.12
C GLU A 761 -65.33 86.18 -11.95
N GLU A 762 -65.84 86.19 -13.19
CA GLU A 762 -65.73 85.05 -14.11
C GLU A 762 -64.28 84.70 -14.52
N THR A 763 -63.33 85.61 -14.32
CA THR A 763 -61.91 85.41 -14.64
C THR A 763 -61.16 84.85 -13.42
N THR A 764 -61.30 85.46 -12.24
CA THR A 764 -60.64 84.95 -11.02
C THR A 764 -61.06 83.53 -10.64
N ILE A 765 -62.31 83.13 -10.92
CA ILE A 765 -62.75 81.73 -10.73
C ILE A 765 -61.99 80.77 -11.66
N LYS A 766 -61.63 81.19 -12.89
CA LYS A 766 -60.85 80.36 -13.82
C LYS A 766 -59.37 80.31 -13.44
N ASP A 767 -58.80 81.43 -13.00
CA ASP A 767 -57.41 81.50 -12.57
C ASP A 767 -57.16 80.60 -11.35
N LEU A 768 -58.10 80.58 -10.39
CA LEU A 768 -58.10 79.63 -9.27
C LEU A 768 -58.18 78.17 -9.74
N LEU A 769 -59.06 77.86 -10.69
CA LEU A 769 -59.21 76.50 -11.23
C LEU A 769 -57.95 76.03 -11.99
N ILE A 770 -57.24 76.94 -12.67
CA ILE A 770 -55.95 76.67 -13.31
C ILE A 770 -54.90 76.37 -12.23
N LEU A 771 -54.78 77.21 -11.20
CA LEU A 771 -53.87 77.00 -10.07
C LEU A 771 -54.06 75.64 -9.38
N GLU A 772 -55.30 75.20 -9.16
CA GLU A 772 -55.56 73.86 -8.64
C GLU A 772 -55.07 72.75 -9.60
N LYS A 773 -55.31 72.90 -10.91
CA LYS A 773 -54.87 71.89 -11.91
C LYS A 773 -53.37 71.86 -12.12
N GLU A 774 -52.69 73.00 -12.09
CA GLU A 774 -51.24 73.08 -12.13
C GLU A 774 -50.61 72.44 -10.88
N LYS A 775 -51.17 72.72 -9.70
CA LYS A 775 -50.74 72.08 -8.46
C LYS A 775 -50.92 70.56 -8.51
N LEU A 776 -52.10 70.08 -8.94
CA LEU A 776 -52.38 68.64 -9.08
C LEU A 776 -51.47 67.97 -10.11
N TYR A 777 -51.12 68.67 -11.19
CA TYR A 777 -50.19 68.21 -12.22
C TYR A 777 -48.74 68.12 -11.70
N VAL A 778 -48.29 69.10 -10.92
CA VAL A 778 -46.98 69.05 -10.24
C VAL A 778 -46.94 67.93 -9.20
N GLU A 779 -48.01 67.72 -8.43
CA GLU A 779 -48.14 66.61 -7.48
C GLU A 779 -48.12 65.24 -8.20
N LEU A 780 -48.90 65.05 -9.27
CA LEU A 780 -48.84 63.82 -10.09
C LEU A 780 -47.45 63.61 -10.70
N LYS A 781 -46.83 64.65 -11.25
CA LYS A 781 -45.47 64.58 -11.82
C LYS A 781 -44.43 64.21 -10.76
N THR A 782 -44.59 64.69 -9.53
CA THR A 782 -43.72 64.34 -8.39
C THR A 782 -43.95 62.91 -7.91
N ILE A 783 -45.18 62.38 -8.01
CA ILE A 783 -45.49 60.97 -7.72
C ILE A 783 -44.93 60.05 -8.81
N LEU A 784 -45.12 60.39 -10.09
CA LEU A 784 -44.55 59.65 -11.23
C LEU A 784 -43.02 59.61 -11.19
N ALA A 785 -42.37 60.74 -10.90
CA ALA A 785 -40.91 60.81 -10.73
C ALA A 785 -40.40 60.09 -9.45
N ARG A 786 -41.29 59.61 -8.58
CA ARG A 786 -40.99 58.78 -7.40
C ARG A 786 -41.40 57.31 -7.57
N GLN A 787 -42.09 56.95 -8.64
CA GLN A 787 -42.31 55.54 -8.98
C GLN A 787 -41.03 54.97 -9.60
N PRO A 788 -40.49 53.85 -9.09
CA PRO A 788 -39.37 53.20 -9.74
C PRO A 788 -39.80 52.72 -11.14
N GLY A 789 -39.02 53.04 -12.17
CA GLY A 789 -39.23 52.51 -13.51
C GLY A 789 -39.14 50.98 -13.54
N ALA A 790 -39.60 50.35 -14.62
CA ALA A 790 -39.69 48.89 -14.73
C ALA A 790 -38.37 48.18 -14.36
N GLU A 791 -37.24 48.68 -14.88
CA GLU A 791 -35.89 48.19 -14.57
C GLU A 791 -35.55 48.27 -13.07
N VAL A 792 -35.97 49.34 -12.38
CA VAL A 792 -35.72 49.53 -10.94
C VAL A 792 -36.65 48.65 -10.09
N ALA A 793 -37.87 48.38 -10.57
CA ALA A 793 -38.77 47.41 -9.95
C ALA A 793 -38.26 45.97 -10.10
N GLU A 794 -37.67 45.64 -11.26
CA GLU A 794 -37.05 44.35 -11.55
C GLU A 794 -35.73 44.17 -10.78
N GLN A 795 -34.87 45.19 -10.72
CA GLN A 795 -33.73 45.24 -9.81
C GLN A 795 -34.15 45.08 -8.35
N LEU A 796 -35.27 45.69 -7.91
CA LEU A 796 -35.81 45.48 -6.57
C LEU A 796 -36.33 44.04 -6.33
N ALA A 797 -36.76 43.33 -7.37
CA ALA A 797 -37.08 41.90 -7.27
C ALA A 797 -35.79 41.07 -7.11
N VAL A 798 -34.78 41.29 -7.96
CA VAL A 798 -33.46 40.63 -7.87
C VAL A 798 -32.76 40.94 -6.54
N TYR A 799 -32.86 42.17 -6.03
CA TYR A 799 -32.34 42.54 -4.70
C TYR A 799 -33.13 41.89 -3.56
N LYS A 800 -34.45 41.68 -3.69
CA LYS A 800 -35.22 40.89 -2.70
C LYS A 800 -34.83 39.42 -2.71
N GLU A 801 -34.60 38.83 -3.89
CA GLU A 801 -34.17 37.43 -4.00
C GLU A 801 -32.73 37.21 -3.51
N THR A 802 -31.80 38.09 -3.88
CA THR A 802 -30.42 38.03 -3.37
C THR A 802 -30.35 38.34 -1.87
N LEU A 803 -31.17 39.26 -1.33
CA LEU A 803 -31.31 39.46 0.12
C LEU A 803 -31.87 38.20 0.81
N LYS A 804 -32.88 37.55 0.22
CA LYS A 804 -33.45 36.28 0.72
C LYS A 804 -32.42 35.15 0.70
N ALA A 805 -31.64 35.03 -0.38
CA ALA A 805 -30.53 34.09 -0.49
C ALA A 805 -29.43 34.38 0.53
N LYS A 806 -29.05 35.65 0.71
CA LYS A 806 -28.07 36.07 1.74
C LYS A 806 -28.58 35.87 3.16
N LYS A 807 -29.88 36.01 3.42
CA LYS A 807 -30.50 35.69 4.71
C LYS A 807 -30.55 34.19 4.96
N ASN A 808 -30.74 33.37 3.93
CA ASN A 808 -30.61 31.91 4.03
C ASN A 808 -29.15 31.48 4.30
N GLN A 809 -28.18 32.08 3.59
CA GLN A 809 -26.75 31.86 3.86
C GLN A 809 -26.36 32.32 5.27
N MET A 810 -26.88 33.45 5.73
CA MET A 810 -26.70 33.93 7.10
C MET A 810 -27.25 32.93 8.11
N LYS A 811 -28.45 32.40 7.90
CA LYS A 811 -29.02 31.36 8.76
C LYS A 811 -28.20 30.06 8.74
N GLN A 812 -27.70 29.64 7.58
CA GLN A 812 -26.80 28.48 7.47
C GLN A 812 -25.52 28.71 8.28
N MET A 813 -24.90 29.90 8.16
CA MET A 813 -23.74 30.28 8.98
C MET A 813 -24.09 30.43 10.48
N GLU A 814 -25.31 30.79 10.85
CA GLU A 814 -25.78 30.79 12.25
C GLU A 814 -25.94 29.38 12.81
N ASP A 815 -26.49 28.45 12.02
CA ASP A 815 -26.63 27.03 12.37
C ASP A 815 -25.25 26.32 12.41
N GLU A 816 -24.33 26.64 11.50
CA GLU A 816 -22.91 26.22 11.53
C GLU A 816 -22.19 26.80 12.76
N LEU A 817 -22.34 28.11 13.04
CA LEU A 817 -21.78 28.75 14.24
C LEU A 817 -22.35 28.13 15.53
N LYS A 818 -23.59 27.65 15.51
CA LYS A 818 -24.22 26.93 16.62
C LYS A 818 -23.64 25.52 16.78
N MET A 819 -23.37 24.81 15.68
CA MET A 819 -22.62 23.54 15.71
C MET A 819 -21.20 23.74 16.25
N TYR A 820 -20.45 24.74 15.78
CA TYR A 820 -19.12 25.05 16.32
C TYR A 820 -19.17 25.46 17.80
N LYS A 821 -20.19 26.19 18.25
CA LYS A 821 -20.40 26.49 19.68
C LYS A 821 -20.68 25.23 20.51
N MET A 822 -21.40 24.25 19.95
CA MET A 822 -21.64 22.95 20.59
C MET A 822 -20.35 22.12 20.68
N GLN A 823 -19.60 22.03 19.58
CA GLN A 823 -18.28 21.36 19.53
C GLN A 823 -17.28 22.00 20.51
N VAL A 824 -17.28 23.33 20.67
CA VAL A 824 -16.48 24.04 21.68
C VAL A 824 -16.97 23.78 23.12
N GLN A 825 -18.26 23.49 23.34
CA GLN A 825 -18.76 23.03 24.64
C GLN A 825 -18.38 21.57 24.93
N GLU A 826 -18.35 20.71 23.91
CA GLU A 826 -17.85 19.34 24.01
C GLU A 826 -16.35 19.33 24.35
N TYR A 827 -15.51 20.04 23.58
CA TYR A 827 -14.09 20.18 23.90
C TYR A 827 -13.82 20.82 25.27
N ARG A 828 -14.73 21.68 25.80
CA ARG A 828 -14.64 22.14 27.20
C ARG A 828 -14.98 21.05 28.21
N ARG A 829 -16.00 20.22 27.98
CA ARG A 829 -16.31 19.06 28.83
C ARG A 829 -15.17 18.04 28.79
N ASP A 830 -14.55 17.85 27.64
CA ASP A 830 -13.42 16.93 27.47
C ASP A 830 -12.19 17.48 28.19
N GLN A 831 -11.91 18.78 28.08
CA GLN A 831 -10.89 19.46 28.89
C GLN A 831 -11.18 19.36 30.39
N GLU A 832 -12.42 19.55 30.85
CA GLU A 832 -12.81 19.36 32.25
C GLU A 832 -12.69 17.91 32.72
N GLN A 833 -12.94 16.92 31.85
CA GLN A 833 -12.73 15.50 32.15
C GLN A 833 -11.24 15.16 32.22
N LEU A 834 -10.43 15.64 31.27
CA LEU A 834 -8.98 15.45 31.27
C LEU A 834 -8.31 16.18 32.45
N GLU A 835 -8.80 17.36 32.85
CA GLU A 835 -8.33 18.07 34.05
C GLU A 835 -8.71 17.30 35.33
N LYS A 836 -9.90 16.69 35.39
CA LYS A 836 -10.31 15.79 36.50
C LYS A 836 -9.52 14.49 36.52
N GLU A 837 -9.22 13.88 35.37
CA GLU A 837 -8.40 12.66 35.29
C GLU A 837 -6.93 12.95 35.61
N LYS A 838 -6.38 14.07 35.14
CA LYS A 838 -5.09 14.61 35.58
C LYS A 838 -5.05 14.84 37.09
N GLN A 839 -6.11 15.40 37.68
CA GLN A 839 -6.24 15.56 39.14
C GLN A 839 -6.34 14.20 39.85
N ARG A 840 -7.07 13.22 39.28
CA ARG A 840 -7.15 11.85 39.81
C ARG A 840 -5.78 11.17 39.80
N ILE A 841 -5.07 11.21 38.67
CA ILE A 841 -3.71 10.67 38.51
C ILE A 841 -2.73 11.40 39.43
N GLN A 842 -2.88 12.72 39.63
CA GLN A 842 -2.07 13.47 40.58
C GLN A 842 -2.36 13.07 42.04
N GLN A 843 -3.63 12.81 42.40
CA GLN A 843 -4.02 12.29 43.71
C GLN A 843 -3.54 10.85 43.93
N GLU A 844 -3.72 9.96 42.94
CA GLU A 844 -3.20 8.59 42.92
C GLU A 844 -1.66 8.59 43.09
N TRP A 845 -0.95 9.45 42.35
CA TRP A 845 0.50 9.60 42.47
C TRP A 845 0.92 10.13 43.85
N ILE A 846 0.25 11.17 44.37
CA ILE A 846 0.48 11.69 45.74
C ILE A 846 0.23 10.57 46.76
N GLN A 847 -0.85 9.80 46.62
CA GLN A 847 -1.19 8.71 47.52
C GLN A 847 -0.18 7.56 47.45
N VAL A 848 0.35 7.25 46.26
CA VAL A 848 1.47 6.31 46.09
C VAL A 848 2.77 6.85 46.71
N GLN A 849 3.05 8.16 46.63
CA GLN A 849 4.19 8.74 47.36
C GLN A 849 3.98 8.73 48.89
N ILE A 850 2.76 8.97 49.37
CA ILE A 850 2.43 8.88 50.81
C ILE A 850 2.54 7.44 51.31
N VAL A 851 2.05 6.44 50.55
CA VAL A 851 2.24 5.03 50.88
C VAL A 851 3.72 4.69 50.90
N ARG A 852 4.51 5.02 49.87
CA ARG A 852 5.97 4.81 49.87
C ARG A 852 6.69 5.52 51.02
N TYR A 853 6.23 6.70 51.44
CA TYR A 853 6.79 7.44 52.58
C TYR A 853 6.43 6.77 53.92
N ASN A 854 5.21 6.25 54.05
CA ASN A 854 4.76 5.50 55.21
C ASN A 854 5.46 4.14 55.30
N ASP A 855 5.62 3.43 54.19
CA ASP A 855 6.39 2.19 54.11
C ASP A 855 7.86 2.45 54.47
N ALA A 856 8.47 3.51 53.93
CA ALA A 856 9.83 3.92 54.27
C ALA A 856 10.00 4.35 55.74
N SER A 857 8.96 4.91 56.38
CA SER A 857 9.01 5.25 57.81
C SER A 857 8.76 4.03 58.71
N GLN A 858 7.93 3.07 58.30
CA GLN A 858 7.84 1.76 58.97
C GLN A 858 9.15 0.97 58.84
N PHE A 859 9.79 0.99 57.67
CA PHE A 859 11.12 0.39 57.49
C PHE A 859 12.21 1.08 58.32
N ARG A 860 12.15 2.40 58.53
CA ARG A 860 13.04 3.08 59.51
C ARG A 860 12.77 2.63 60.94
N ASN A 861 11.50 2.68 61.38
CA ASN A 861 11.15 2.28 62.75
C ASN A 861 11.51 0.81 63.05
N ASN A 862 11.40 -0.09 62.07
CA ASN A 862 11.82 -1.49 62.20
C ASN A 862 13.34 -1.71 62.03
N ALA A 863 14.08 -0.77 61.43
CA ALA A 863 15.54 -0.84 61.30
C ALA A 863 16.28 -0.18 62.48
N GLU A 864 15.63 0.68 63.25
CA GLU A 864 16.25 1.47 64.33
C GLU A 864 16.13 0.82 65.73
N TYR A 865 15.44 -0.33 65.86
CA TYR A 865 15.37 -1.13 67.10
C TYR A 865 15.90 -2.56 66.91
N GLY A 866 17.23 -2.67 66.76
CA GLY A 866 17.92 -3.90 66.38
C GLY A 866 18.94 -4.49 67.38
N TYR A 867 19.23 -3.86 68.53
CA TYR A 867 20.16 -4.43 69.53
C TYR A 867 19.91 -3.96 70.98
N GLY A 868 19.55 -4.92 71.86
CA GLY A 868 20.11 -5.01 73.22
C GLY A 868 19.39 -4.38 74.41
N ASN A 869 18.51 -5.17 75.06
CA ASN A 869 18.21 -5.18 76.51
C ASN A 869 17.52 -3.92 77.14
N ASN A 870 16.76 -4.01 78.23
CA ASN A 870 16.62 -5.07 79.24
C ASN A 870 15.25 -4.99 79.97
N ALA A 871 14.70 -6.13 80.44
CA ALA A 871 13.73 -6.28 81.56
C ALA A 871 12.35 -5.53 81.51
N GLU A 872 11.23 -6.00 82.07
CA GLU A 872 10.83 -7.27 82.73
C GLU A 872 9.27 -7.38 82.78
N TYR A 873 8.72 -8.58 83.06
CA TYR A 873 7.36 -8.91 83.60
C TYR A 873 6.15 -7.98 83.30
N SER A 874 5.02 -8.45 82.72
CA SER A 874 4.18 -9.54 83.28
C SER A 874 3.10 -10.07 82.30
N ASN A 875 2.62 -11.30 82.56
CA ASN A 875 1.32 -11.85 82.09
C ASN A 875 0.14 -11.19 82.87
N PRO A 876 -1.18 -11.30 82.51
CA PRO A 876 -1.85 -12.58 82.23
C PRO A 876 -2.94 -12.62 81.11
N GLU A 877 -3.19 -13.84 80.64
CA GLU A 877 -4.50 -14.49 80.36
C GLU A 877 -5.72 -13.63 79.96
N ASP A 878 -6.10 -13.66 78.67
CA ASP A 878 -7.18 -14.53 78.13
C ASP A 878 -7.01 -14.73 76.60
#